data_AF-A0A1T1ASX4-F1
#
_entry.id   AF-A0A1T1ASX4-F1
#
_cell.length_a   1.000
_cell.length_b   1.000
_cell.length_c   1.000
_cell.angle_alpha   90.00
_cell.angle_beta   90.00
_cell.angle_gamma   90.00
#
_symmetry.space_group_name_H-M   'P 1'
#
loop_
_entity.id
_entity.type
_entity.pdbx_description
1 polymer ?
#
loop_
_entity_poly.entity_id
_entity_poly.type
_entity_poly.pdbx_seq_one_letter_code
_entity_poly.pdbx_strand_id
1 'polypeptide(L)'
;MTEENKPIPAPEATDSGVHTGEGSADSSNYQPTIDAHQAGASEAYGEGSIQILEGLEAVRKRPGMYIGDTSDGTGLHHLVFEVVDNSIDESLAGHCDDILVTIHADNSVSVVDNGRGIPTGVKMDDKHEPKRSAAEIALTELHAGGKFNQNSYKVSGGLHGVGVSCVNALSKMLRLTVRRDGKVHVLEFSKGFVQNRITEVQDGIEVSPMKVIGDTERRGTEVHFLPDTDIFQQNNDFHYDVLAKRLRELSFLNHGVRIRLKDERTGKEDDFSGADGVRGFVNFINKGKTILNPNIFHALGDRQSDQNTNIGVEVAMQWNSGYNEQVLCFTNNIPQRDGGTHLTGLRAAMTRVINKYIDDTEVAKKAKVEVTGDDMREGLTCVLSVKVPEPKFSSQTKDKLVSSEVRGPVEDIVSKLLYDYLQERPADAKIIVGKIIEAARAREAARKARDMTRRKGVLDGMGLPGKLADCQEKDPAGCEIYIVEGDSAGGSAKQGRDRKFQAILPLRGKILNVEKARYEKLLTSNEILTLITALGTGIGKAGGSTGNDDFDVAKLRYHRIIIMTDADVDGAHIRTLLLTFFYRQMPELVERGHIYIAQPPLYKVKAGREELYLQGPTDLDNFLLRVALVNATVHTGGEANTPLTGDTLTELARKHQVAQTVIARLGNFMDVSALRAIADGVALNLDTVADAEVSAAAMQAFLPDAEVAGEFDTRTDKPILRISRRLHGNIKSSVLTQDFVHGADYGALAEAAKTFKGLLGAGARVTRGEGERQKEQKVADFREAMDWLITQAEGATSRQRYKGLGEMNPEQLWETTMDPAVRTLLRVQIDDAIEADKVFTMLMGDEVEPRREFIETNALRAGNIDI
;
A
#
# COMPACT_ATOMS: atom_id res chain seq x y z
N MET A 1 -8.93 63.63 -60.24
CA MET A 1 -7.87 63.13 -61.13
C MET A 1 -6.72 62.66 -60.25
N THR A 2 -6.28 61.42 -60.50
CA THR A 2 -4.97 60.80 -60.19
C THR A 2 -4.49 60.62 -58.74
N GLU A 3 -3.89 59.45 -58.53
CA GLU A 3 -3.12 58.98 -57.38
C GLU A 3 -1.92 59.89 -57.05
N GLU A 4 -1.60 60.01 -55.75
CA GLU A 4 -0.37 59.48 -55.12
C GLU A 4 -0.01 60.22 -53.80
N ASN A 5 0.31 59.41 -52.78
CA ASN A 5 1.32 59.60 -51.74
C ASN A 5 1.14 60.56 -50.52
N LYS A 6 0.63 59.94 -49.41
CA LYS A 6 1.07 59.97 -47.97
C LYS A 6 0.97 61.30 -47.17
N PRO A 7 0.85 61.31 -45.81
CA PRO A 7 1.47 60.38 -44.81
C PRO A 7 0.64 59.95 -43.55
N ILE A 8 1.06 58.82 -42.92
CA ILE A 8 1.21 58.44 -41.47
C ILE A 8 0.24 59.10 -40.44
N PRO A 9 -0.48 58.41 -39.50
CA PRO A 9 0.10 57.60 -38.38
C PRO A 9 -0.76 56.43 -37.77
N ALA A 10 -0.15 55.73 -36.79
CA ALA A 10 -0.74 54.82 -35.77
C ALA A 10 -1.70 55.57 -34.80
N PRO A 11 -2.40 54.97 -33.79
CA PRO A 11 -2.25 53.63 -33.16
C PRO A 11 -3.59 52.94 -32.74
N GLU A 12 -3.41 51.86 -31.97
CA GLU A 12 -4.37 50.98 -31.26
C GLU A 12 -5.50 51.69 -30.48
N ALA A 13 -6.67 51.05 -30.42
CA ALA A 13 -7.46 50.90 -29.19
C ALA A 13 -8.64 49.92 -29.40
N THR A 14 -8.64 48.86 -28.60
CA THR A 14 -9.77 48.34 -27.79
C THR A 14 -11.18 48.84 -28.15
N ASP A 15 -12.16 47.95 -28.25
CA ASP A 15 -12.93 47.48 -27.10
C ASP A 15 -14.18 46.70 -27.55
N SER A 16 -14.62 45.82 -26.67
CA SER A 16 -16.00 45.47 -26.34
C SER A 16 -17.11 45.61 -27.39
N GLY A 17 -17.95 44.58 -27.45
CA GLY A 17 -19.38 44.85 -27.62
C GLY A 17 -20.14 43.74 -28.30
N VAL A 18 -20.70 42.87 -27.48
CA VAL A 18 -21.75 41.92 -27.84
C VAL A 18 -22.88 42.66 -28.59
N HIS A 19 -23.21 42.18 -29.79
CA HIS A 19 -24.51 42.41 -30.41
C HIS A 19 -25.28 41.08 -30.46
N THR A 20 -26.35 41.01 -29.68
CA THR A 20 -27.44 40.05 -29.81
C THR A 20 -28.33 40.46 -30.99
N GLY A 21 -28.56 39.54 -31.94
CA GLY A 21 -29.49 39.74 -33.06
C GLY A 21 -29.76 38.44 -33.81
N GLU A 22 -31.02 38.03 -33.82
CA GLU A 22 -31.63 36.78 -34.25
C GLU A 22 -31.29 36.25 -35.66
N GLY A 23 -31.10 34.92 -35.75
CA GLY A 23 -31.85 34.03 -36.63
C GLY A 23 -31.55 34.00 -38.13
N SER A 24 -30.66 33.11 -38.56
CA SER A 24 -30.88 32.33 -39.80
C SER A 24 -30.18 30.98 -39.73
N ALA A 25 -30.83 29.97 -40.32
CA ALA A 25 -30.43 28.57 -40.30
C ALA A 25 -29.12 28.36 -41.06
N ASP A 26 -28.10 27.83 -40.38
CA ASP A 26 -27.12 26.85 -40.90
C ASP A 26 -26.09 26.55 -39.80
N SER A 27 -26.42 25.58 -38.94
CA SER A 27 -25.46 24.98 -38.02
C SER A 27 -24.79 23.79 -38.68
N SER A 28 -23.53 23.93 -39.11
CA SER A 28 -22.47 22.90 -39.00
C SER A 28 -21.22 23.31 -39.77
N ASN A 29 -20.30 24.00 -39.08
CA ASN A 29 -18.84 23.87 -39.21
C ASN A 29 -18.17 25.05 -38.49
N TYR A 30 -18.10 24.98 -37.16
CA TYR A 30 -17.14 25.79 -36.42
C TYR A 30 -15.82 25.02 -36.35
N GLN A 31 -14.89 25.32 -37.27
CA GLN A 31 -13.49 24.96 -37.13
C GLN A 31 -12.81 26.04 -36.28
N PRO A 32 -12.19 25.71 -35.14
CA PRO A 32 -11.43 26.70 -34.40
C PRO A 32 -10.22 27.12 -35.25
N THR A 33 -10.08 28.42 -35.48
CA THR A 33 -8.88 29.00 -36.09
C THR A 33 -7.69 28.75 -35.17
N ILE A 34 -6.79 27.86 -35.59
CA ILE A 34 -5.51 27.60 -34.93
C ILE A 34 -4.67 28.87 -35.08
N ASP A 35 -4.29 29.48 -33.96
CA ASP A 35 -3.37 30.60 -33.92
C ASP A 35 -1.96 30.11 -34.31
N ALA A 36 -1.52 30.44 -35.52
CA ALA A 36 -0.25 29.99 -36.10
C ALA A 36 0.99 30.74 -35.53
N HIS A 37 0.82 31.58 -34.51
CA HIS A 37 1.89 32.40 -33.94
C HIS A 37 2.25 32.05 -32.50
N GLN A 38 1.93 30.85 -32.02
CA GLN A 38 2.42 30.35 -30.74
C GLN A 38 3.96 30.17 -30.79
N ALA A 39 4.68 30.83 -29.87
CA ALA A 39 6.13 30.72 -29.77
C ALA A 39 6.55 29.28 -29.47
N GLY A 40 7.17 28.61 -30.47
CA GLY A 40 7.54 27.19 -30.45
C GLY A 40 7.20 26.42 -31.73
N ALA A 41 6.36 26.98 -32.60
CA ALA A 41 5.89 26.34 -33.84
C ALA A 41 6.90 26.39 -35.03
N SER A 42 8.21 26.40 -34.77
CA SER A 42 9.25 26.43 -35.82
C SER A 42 9.99 25.11 -36.05
N GLU A 43 9.69 24.06 -35.28
CA GLU A 43 10.01 22.69 -35.71
C GLU A 43 8.84 22.17 -36.55
N ALA A 44 9.04 22.07 -37.85
CA ALA A 44 8.03 21.54 -38.76
C ALA A 44 7.61 20.14 -38.29
N TYR A 45 6.36 19.98 -37.86
CA TYR A 45 5.72 18.69 -37.60
C TYR A 45 5.60 17.92 -38.93
N GLY A 46 6.68 17.22 -39.31
CA GLY A 46 6.77 16.37 -40.49
C GLY A 46 6.79 14.88 -40.13
N GLU A 47 6.86 13.99 -41.11
CA GLU A 47 6.87 12.53 -40.89
C GLU A 47 7.91 12.02 -39.89
N GLY A 48 9.08 12.69 -39.79
CA GLY A 48 10.12 12.36 -38.81
C GLY A 48 9.79 12.68 -37.34
N SER A 49 8.72 13.43 -37.06
CA SER A 49 8.23 13.66 -35.69
C SER A 49 7.39 12.49 -35.15
N ILE A 50 6.99 11.56 -36.02
CA ILE A 50 6.26 10.34 -35.64
C ILE A 50 7.26 9.31 -35.12
N GLN A 51 7.38 9.23 -33.79
CA GLN A 51 8.21 8.22 -33.13
C GLN A 51 7.42 6.92 -32.92
N ILE A 52 7.87 5.84 -33.54
CA ILE A 52 7.36 4.48 -33.29
C ILE A 52 8.17 3.89 -32.13
N LEU A 53 7.49 3.43 -31.08
CA LEU A 53 8.11 2.74 -29.95
C LEU A 53 7.95 1.23 -30.17
N GLU A 54 9.06 0.52 -30.33
CA GLU A 54 9.05 -0.93 -30.57
C GLU A 54 9.18 -1.72 -29.25
N GLY A 55 8.53 -2.89 -29.20
CA GLY A 55 8.61 -3.81 -28.07
C GLY A 55 8.22 -3.17 -26.73
N LEU A 56 9.09 -3.33 -25.73
CA LEU A 56 8.85 -2.89 -24.35
C LEU A 56 9.16 -1.40 -24.10
N GLU A 57 9.71 -0.68 -25.09
CA GLU A 57 10.02 0.75 -24.94
C GLU A 57 8.75 1.58 -24.69
N ALA A 58 7.65 1.20 -25.33
CA ALA A 58 6.35 1.82 -25.14
C ALA A 58 5.88 1.73 -23.67
N VAL A 59 6.10 0.59 -23.02
CA VAL A 59 5.73 0.37 -21.60
C VAL A 59 6.59 1.24 -20.70
N ARG A 60 7.91 1.29 -20.92
CA ARG A 60 8.84 2.08 -20.10
C ARG A 60 8.59 3.58 -20.21
N LYS A 61 8.20 4.08 -21.40
CA LYS A 61 7.94 5.50 -21.63
C LYS A 61 6.58 5.96 -21.10
N ARG A 62 5.60 5.05 -21.02
CA ARG A 62 4.23 5.30 -20.55
C ARG A 62 3.74 4.21 -19.59
N PRO A 63 4.40 4.01 -18.43
CA PRO A 63 4.07 2.92 -17.49
C PRO A 63 2.65 3.03 -16.94
N GLY A 64 2.19 4.28 -16.72
CA GLY A 64 0.85 4.60 -16.23
C GLY A 64 -0.30 3.90 -16.96
N MET A 65 -0.16 3.71 -18.27
CA MET A 65 -1.18 3.07 -19.10
C MET A 65 -1.30 1.56 -18.88
N TYR A 66 -0.24 0.91 -18.38
CA TYR A 66 -0.15 -0.54 -18.28
C TYR A 66 -0.35 -1.02 -16.84
N ILE A 67 0.26 -0.34 -15.86
CA ILE A 67 0.30 -0.81 -14.46
C ILE A 67 -0.40 0.11 -13.46
N GLY A 68 -0.88 1.29 -13.88
CA GLY A 68 -1.46 2.30 -12.98
C GLY A 68 -0.44 3.33 -12.50
N ASP A 69 -0.71 4.02 -11.38
CA ASP A 69 0.15 5.12 -10.91
C ASP A 69 1.52 4.60 -10.41
N THR A 70 2.60 5.21 -10.90
CA THR A 70 3.99 4.90 -10.52
C THR A 70 4.48 5.69 -9.31
N SER A 71 3.68 6.62 -8.81
CA SER A 71 4.07 7.61 -7.79
C SER A 71 3.52 7.26 -6.42
N ASP A 72 2.31 6.71 -6.35
CA ASP A 72 1.63 6.37 -5.08
C ASP A 72 2.00 4.97 -4.55
N GLY A 73 2.71 4.16 -5.35
CA GLY A 73 3.12 2.80 -5.04
C GLY A 73 2.13 1.73 -5.50
N THR A 74 0.94 2.07 -5.97
CA THR A 74 -0.06 1.07 -6.43
C THR A 74 0.45 0.32 -7.66
N GLY A 75 1.04 1.02 -8.63
CA GLY A 75 1.64 0.40 -9.82
C GLY A 75 2.83 -0.51 -9.50
N LEU A 76 3.58 -0.20 -8.44
CA LEU A 76 4.69 -1.04 -7.97
C LEU A 76 4.17 -2.41 -7.48
N HIS A 77 3.16 -2.40 -6.61
CA HIS A 77 2.53 -3.63 -6.09
C HIS A 77 1.82 -4.42 -7.19
N HIS A 78 1.27 -3.72 -8.19
CA HIS A 78 0.64 -4.34 -9.34
C HIS A 78 1.61 -5.23 -10.13
N LEU A 79 2.91 -4.90 -10.18
CA LEU A 79 3.91 -5.79 -10.77
C LEU A 79 3.92 -7.18 -10.13
N VAL A 80 3.82 -7.23 -8.79
CA VAL A 80 3.76 -8.50 -8.05
C VAL A 80 2.44 -9.21 -8.35
N PHE A 81 1.33 -8.48 -8.37
CA PHE A 81 0.00 -9.06 -8.63
C PHE A 81 -0.10 -9.70 -10.01
N GLU A 82 0.49 -9.11 -11.05
CA GLU A 82 0.52 -9.70 -12.39
C GLU A 82 1.24 -11.06 -12.43
N VAL A 83 2.33 -11.22 -11.67
CA VAL A 83 3.06 -12.49 -11.59
C VAL A 83 2.28 -13.52 -10.76
N VAL A 84 1.70 -13.10 -9.65
CA VAL A 84 0.87 -13.96 -8.77
C VAL A 84 -0.37 -14.43 -9.51
N ASP A 85 -1.06 -13.56 -10.25
CA ASP A 85 -2.27 -13.91 -11.00
C ASP A 85 -1.97 -14.97 -12.08
N ASN A 86 -0.79 -14.95 -12.71
CA ASN A 86 -0.34 -16.03 -13.60
C ASN A 86 -0.18 -17.37 -12.86
N SER A 87 0.34 -17.34 -11.63
CA SER A 87 0.50 -18.53 -10.78
C SER A 87 -0.88 -19.08 -10.36
N ILE A 88 -1.83 -18.20 -10.06
CA ILE A 88 -3.22 -18.56 -9.76
C ILE A 88 -3.93 -19.14 -10.98
N ASP A 89 -3.68 -18.65 -12.19
CA ASP A 89 -4.26 -19.23 -13.41
C ASP A 89 -3.76 -20.68 -13.64
N GLU A 90 -2.49 -21.00 -13.31
CA GLU A 90 -1.99 -22.38 -13.29
C GLU A 90 -2.70 -23.25 -12.24
N SER A 91 -3.09 -22.65 -11.12
CA SER A 91 -3.86 -23.34 -10.09
C SER A 91 -5.31 -23.59 -10.50
N LEU A 92 -5.97 -22.61 -11.14
CA LEU A 92 -7.31 -22.76 -11.72
C LEU A 92 -7.34 -23.86 -12.80
N ALA A 93 -6.21 -24.08 -13.48
CA ALA A 93 -6.02 -25.19 -14.42
C ALA A 93 -5.74 -26.55 -13.73
N GLY A 94 -5.60 -26.59 -12.41
CA GLY A 94 -5.38 -27.81 -11.61
C GLY A 94 -3.94 -28.28 -11.54
N HIS A 95 -2.96 -27.42 -11.84
CA HIS A 95 -1.54 -27.81 -11.91
C HIS A 95 -0.65 -27.20 -10.82
N CYS A 96 -1.11 -26.15 -10.14
CA CYS A 96 -0.39 -25.49 -9.07
C CYS A 96 -1.19 -25.55 -7.76
N ASP A 97 -0.52 -25.86 -6.66
CA ASP A 97 -1.08 -25.89 -5.30
C ASP A 97 -0.22 -25.19 -4.25
N ASP A 98 1.00 -24.74 -4.58
CA ASP A 98 1.88 -23.96 -3.70
C ASP A 98 2.46 -22.75 -4.44
N ILE A 99 2.26 -21.57 -3.85
CA ILE A 99 2.79 -20.28 -4.31
C ILE A 99 3.51 -19.61 -3.14
N LEU A 100 4.76 -19.20 -3.35
CA LEU A 100 5.57 -18.46 -2.39
C LEU A 100 5.95 -17.10 -2.97
N VAL A 101 5.57 -16.03 -2.28
CA VAL A 101 6.00 -14.66 -2.56
C VAL A 101 7.03 -14.26 -1.50
N THR A 102 8.21 -13.81 -1.94
CA THR A 102 9.27 -13.33 -1.04
C THR A 102 9.65 -11.90 -1.38
N ILE A 103 9.57 -11.00 -0.39
CA ILE A 103 10.20 -9.68 -0.45
C ILE A 103 11.62 -9.84 0.10
N HIS A 104 12.62 -9.61 -0.74
CA HIS A 104 14.02 -9.77 -0.38
C HIS A 104 14.59 -8.53 0.32
N ALA A 105 15.74 -8.70 0.97
CA ALA A 105 16.42 -7.65 1.72
C ALA A 105 16.78 -6.42 0.86
N ASP A 106 17.10 -6.64 -0.41
CA ASP A 106 17.42 -5.61 -1.40
C ASP A 106 16.19 -4.96 -2.06
N ASN A 107 15.00 -5.23 -1.50
CA ASN A 107 13.72 -4.76 -1.99
C ASN A 107 13.34 -5.27 -3.40
N SER A 108 13.95 -6.38 -3.84
CA SER A 108 13.45 -7.19 -4.95
C SER A 108 12.33 -8.15 -4.48
N VAL A 109 11.54 -8.66 -5.41
CA VAL A 109 10.48 -9.64 -5.13
C VAL A 109 10.67 -10.89 -5.99
N SER A 110 10.50 -12.05 -5.38
CA SER A 110 10.35 -13.32 -6.10
C SER A 110 8.96 -13.92 -5.89
N VAL A 111 8.40 -14.49 -6.96
CA VAL A 111 7.19 -15.31 -6.93
C VAL A 111 7.53 -16.68 -7.49
N VAL A 112 7.33 -17.71 -6.67
CA VAL A 112 7.62 -19.11 -7.00
C VAL A 112 6.32 -19.90 -7.00
N ASP A 113 6.03 -20.59 -8.10
CA ASP A 113 4.91 -21.54 -8.22
C ASP A 113 5.42 -22.97 -8.47
N ASN A 114 4.57 -23.96 -8.20
CA ASN A 114 4.82 -25.37 -8.54
C ASN A 114 3.92 -25.89 -9.69
N GLY A 115 3.51 -24.99 -10.58
CA GLY A 115 2.74 -25.28 -11.79
C GLY A 115 3.51 -26.05 -12.85
N ARG A 116 3.05 -25.98 -14.11
CA ARG A 116 3.69 -26.70 -15.22
C ARG A 116 5.03 -26.10 -15.68
N GLY A 117 5.33 -24.87 -15.27
CA GLY A 117 6.45 -24.08 -15.79
C GLY A 117 6.13 -23.43 -17.15
N ILE A 118 6.53 -22.18 -17.34
CA ILE A 118 6.41 -21.47 -18.63
C ILE A 118 7.09 -22.32 -19.74
N PRO A 119 6.49 -22.47 -20.94
CA PRO A 119 7.12 -23.24 -22.02
C PRO A 119 8.52 -22.71 -22.37
N THR A 120 9.54 -23.59 -22.34
CA THR A 120 10.95 -23.23 -22.57
C THR A 120 11.44 -23.49 -23.99
N GLY A 121 10.66 -24.24 -24.79
CA GLY A 121 11.01 -24.60 -26.17
C GLY A 121 11.08 -23.40 -27.12
N VAL A 122 11.89 -23.53 -28.17
CA VAL A 122 12.01 -22.52 -29.24
C VAL A 122 10.75 -22.49 -30.10
N LYS A 123 10.21 -21.29 -30.33
CA LYS A 123 9.03 -21.08 -31.16
C LYS A 123 9.47 -20.85 -32.62
N MET A 124 9.36 -21.90 -33.44
CA MET A 124 9.89 -21.87 -34.82
C MET A 124 9.14 -20.89 -35.76
N ASP A 125 7.89 -20.54 -35.44
CA ASP A 125 7.08 -19.53 -36.13
C ASP A 125 7.21 -18.13 -35.49
N ASP A 126 8.25 -17.85 -34.68
CA ASP A 126 8.61 -16.50 -34.26
C ASP A 126 9.08 -15.66 -35.48
N LYS A 127 8.72 -14.38 -35.51
CA LYS A 127 9.07 -13.46 -36.60
C LYS A 127 10.51 -12.92 -36.53
N HIS A 128 11.19 -13.12 -35.40
CA HIS A 128 12.55 -12.62 -35.16
C HIS A 128 13.62 -13.62 -35.58
N GLU A 129 14.83 -13.12 -35.76
CA GLU A 129 16.06 -13.91 -35.93
C GLU A 129 17.10 -13.43 -34.90
N PRO A 130 17.69 -14.32 -34.08
CA PRO A 130 17.40 -15.77 -33.98
C PRO A 130 15.99 -16.08 -33.47
N LYS A 131 15.44 -17.27 -33.80
CA LYS A 131 14.13 -17.74 -33.28
C LYS A 131 14.21 -17.92 -31.77
N ARG A 132 13.29 -17.33 -31.01
CA ARG A 132 13.40 -17.27 -29.55
C ARG A 132 12.64 -18.38 -28.83
N SER A 133 13.03 -18.66 -27.59
CA SER A 133 12.24 -19.49 -26.67
C SER A 133 10.86 -18.87 -26.38
N ALA A 134 9.85 -19.70 -26.15
CA ALA A 134 8.50 -19.22 -25.81
C ALA A 134 8.48 -18.40 -24.51
N ALA A 135 9.35 -18.72 -23.55
CA ALA A 135 9.56 -17.92 -22.35
C ALA A 135 10.10 -16.52 -22.66
N GLU A 136 11.14 -16.42 -23.50
CA GLU A 136 11.66 -15.12 -23.93
C GLU A 136 10.59 -14.27 -24.62
N ILE A 137 9.79 -14.88 -25.51
CA ILE A 137 8.70 -14.21 -26.21
C ILE A 137 7.65 -13.69 -25.22
N ALA A 138 7.24 -14.51 -24.24
CA ALA A 138 6.25 -14.10 -23.24
C ALA A 138 6.71 -12.92 -22.37
N LEU A 139 8.02 -12.75 -22.18
CA LEU A 139 8.58 -11.64 -21.39
C LEU A 139 9.00 -10.42 -22.23
N THR A 140 9.08 -10.54 -23.56
CA THR A 140 9.59 -9.46 -24.44
C THR A 140 8.58 -8.93 -25.45
N GLU A 141 7.49 -9.67 -25.72
CA GLU A 141 6.43 -9.25 -26.62
C GLU A 141 5.15 -8.92 -25.85
N LEU A 142 4.53 -7.79 -26.20
CA LEU A 142 3.18 -7.47 -25.73
C LEU A 142 2.15 -8.34 -26.45
N HIS A 143 1.11 -8.74 -25.73
CA HIS A 143 0.03 -9.60 -26.25
C HIS A 143 0.51 -10.97 -26.71
N ALA A 144 1.57 -11.50 -26.09
CA ALA A 144 2.06 -12.84 -26.35
C ALA A 144 1.77 -13.76 -25.15
N GLY A 145 0.96 -14.80 -25.38
CA GLY A 145 0.67 -15.78 -24.33
C GLY A 145 -0.34 -16.84 -24.74
N GLY A 146 -0.39 -17.95 -23.99
CA GLY A 146 -1.34 -19.05 -24.24
C GLY A 146 -2.78 -18.76 -23.83
N LYS A 147 -3.07 -17.58 -23.28
CA LYS A 147 -4.37 -17.20 -22.70
C LYS A 147 -5.42 -16.77 -23.73
N PHE A 148 -5.04 -16.59 -25.00
CA PHE A 148 -5.97 -16.18 -26.08
C PHE A 148 -6.80 -17.34 -26.64
N ASN A 149 -6.42 -18.58 -26.37
CA ASN A 149 -7.14 -19.77 -26.82
C ASN A 149 -7.71 -20.53 -25.61
N GLN A 150 -9.01 -20.82 -25.60
CA GLN A 150 -9.72 -21.54 -24.52
C GLN A 150 -9.21 -22.98 -24.27
N ASN A 151 -8.27 -23.47 -25.08
CA ASN A 151 -7.66 -24.79 -24.96
C ASN A 151 -6.74 -24.91 -23.73
N SER A 152 -6.07 -23.82 -23.35
CA SER A 152 -5.05 -23.84 -22.28
C SER A 152 -5.63 -23.40 -20.92
N TYR A 153 -6.55 -22.44 -20.92
CA TYR A 153 -7.23 -21.93 -19.72
C TYR A 153 -8.73 -21.74 -20.02
N LYS A 154 -9.59 -22.46 -19.30
CA LYS A 154 -11.06 -22.36 -19.45
C LYS A 154 -11.68 -21.15 -18.74
N VAL A 155 -11.05 -20.69 -17.65
CA VAL A 155 -11.42 -19.51 -16.87
C VAL A 155 -10.11 -18.87 -16.40
N SER A 156 -9.90 -17.58 -16.67
CA SER A 156 -8.72 -16.84 -16.20
C SER A 156 -9.08 -15.40 -15.81
N GLY A 157 -8.26 -14.79 -14.95
CA GLY A 157 -8.36 -13.36 -14.61
C GLY A 157 -7.60 -12.46 -15.61
N GLY A 158 -6.52 -12.97 -16.20
CA GLY A 158 -5.61 -12.23 -17.10
C GLY A 158 -5.97 -12.39 -18.58
N LEU A 159 -6.71 -11.43 -19.14
CA LEU A 159 -7.21 -11.51 -20.53
C LEU A 159 -6.32 -10.83 -21.58
N HIS A 160 -5.31 -10.06 -21.18
CA HIS A 160 -4.62 -9.12 -22.09
C HIS A 160 -3.27 -9.60 -22.63
N GLY A 161 -2.61 -10.57 -21.95
CA GLY A 161 -1.31 -11.10 -22.36
C GLY A 161 -0.15 -10.08 -22.33
N VAL A 162 -0.22 -9.09 -21.43
CA VAL A 162 0.80 -8.01 -21.30
C VAL A 162 1.48 -7.97 -19.92
N GLY A 163 0.95 -8.68 -18.92
CA GLY A 163 1.34 -8.54 -17.51
C GLY A 163 2.83 -8.77 -17.27
N VAL A 164 3.31 -9.99 -17.50
CA VAL A 164 4.70 -10.36 -17.19
C VAL A 164 5.74 -9.62 -18.05
N SER A 165 5.39 -9.27 -19.29
CA SER A 165 6.22 -8.41 -20.13
C SER A 165 6.34 -6.99 -19.58
N CYS A 166 5.28 -6.44 -18.98
CA CYS A 166 5.36 -5.15 -18.29
C CYS A 166 6.24 -5.23 -17.04
N VAL A 167 6.16 -6.33 -16.28
CA VAL A 167 7.05 -6.56 -15.13
C VAL A 167 8.51 -6.56 -15.58
N ASN A 168 8.83 -7.27 -16.65
CA ASN A 168 10.19 -7.28 -17.23
C ASN A 168 10.63 -5.89 -17.69
N ALA A 169 9.76 -5.17 -18.42
CA ALA A 169 10.04 -3.83 -18.92
C ALA A 169 10.34 -2.83 -17.80
N LEU A 170 9.59 -2.90 -16.69
CA LEU A 170 9.63 -1.94 -15.59
C LEU A 170 10.57 -2.36 -14.45
N SER A 171 11.38 -3.39 -14.69
CA SER A 171 12.40 -3.87 -13.75
C SER A 171 13.80 -3.47 -14.20
N LYS A 172 14.64 -3.09 -13.24
CA LYS A 172 16.08 -2.90 -13.48
C LYS A 172 16.76 -4.24 -13.79
N MET A 173 16.31 -5.29 -13.11
CA MET A 173 16.74 -6.67 -13.32
C MET A 173 15.54 -7.61 -13.17
N LEU A 174 15.46 -8.62 -14.03
CA LEU A 174 14.55 -9.75 -13.85
C LEU A 174 15.29 -11.04 -14.16
N ARG A 175 15.20 -12.03 -13.28
CA ARG A 175 15.66 -13.41 -13.48
C ARG A 175 14.45 -14.33 -13.52
N LEU A 176 14.33 -15.07 -14.61
CA LEU A 176 13.33 -16.12 -14.79
C LEU A 176 14.01 -17.48 -14.65
N THR A 177 13.55 -18.28 -13.69
CA THR A 177 13.97 -19.68 -13.51
C THR A 177 12.78 -20.60 -13.77
N VAL A 178 12.90 -21.49 -14.75
CA VAL A 178 11.84 -22.46 -15.11
C VAL A 178 12.34 -23.87 -14.83
N ARG A 179 11.56 -24.62 -14.06
CA ARG A 179 11.79 -26.03 -13.74
C ARG A 179 10.81 -26.86 -14.55
N ARG A 180 11.29 -27.50 -15.62
CA ARG A 180 10.46 -28.23 -16.58
C ARG A 180 11.27 -29.33 -17.27
N ASP A 181 10.63 -30.44 -17.59
CA ASP A 181 11.24 -31.57 -18.32
C ASP A 181 12.54 -32.11 -17.66
N GLY A 182 12.60 -32.09 -16.33
CA GLY A 182 13.74 -32.56 -15.54
C GLY A 182 14.93 -31.59 -15.49
N LYS A 183 14.81 -30.38 -16.06
CA LYS A 183 15.88 -29.39 -16.19
C LYS A 183 15.51 -28.07 -15.52
N VAL A 184 16.54 -27.35 -15.09
CA VAL A 184 16.44 -25.96 -14.62
C VAL A 184 16.94 -25.03 -15.73
N HIS A 185 16.04 -24.22 -16.27
CA HIS A 185 16.31 -23.23 -17.32
C HIS A 185 16.32 -21.82 -16.74
N VAL A 186 17.24 -20.96 -17.18
CA VAL A 186 17.37 -19.58 -16.71
C VAL A 186 17.45 -18.58 -17.86
N LEU A 187 16.75 -17.46 -17.71
CA LEU A 187 16.94 -16.23 -18.49
C LEU A 187 17.10 -15.03 -17.54
N GLU A 188 18.00 -14.13 -17.89
CA GLU A 188 18.23 -12.89 -17.14
C GLU A 188 17.98 -11.69 -18.05
N PHE A 189 17.34 -10.67 -17.51
CA PHE A 189 16.95 -9.47 -18.22
C PHE A 189 17.39 -8.22 -17.45
N SER A 190 17.68 -7.15 -18.18
CA SER A 190 17.82 -5.80 -17.63
C SER A 190 17.00 -4.82 -18.46
N LYS A 191 16.11 -4.07 -17.80
CA LYS A 191 15.23 -3.08 -18.44
C LYS A 191 14.45 -3.65 -19.64
N GLY A 192 14.03 -4.92 -19.55
CA GLY A 192 13.33 -5.65 -20.61
C GLY A 192 14.22 -6.41 -21.61
N PHE A 193 15.54 -6.22 -21.59
CA PHE A 193 16.47 -6.82 -22.56
C PHE A 193 17.17 -8.06 -22.00
N VAL A 194 17.18 -9.16 -22.75
CA VAL A 194 17.89 -10.40 -22.40
C VAL A 194 19.40 -10.15 -22.26
N GLN A 195 20.00 -10.63 -21.17
CA GLN A 195 21.43 -10.45 -20.84
C GLN A 195 22.28 -11.68 -21.16
N ASN A 196 21.72 -12.87 -20.97
CA ASN A 196 22.43 -14.14 -21.07
C ASN A 196 22.01 -14.96 -22.30
N ARG A 197 21.79 -14.28 -23.43
CA ARG A 197 21.36 -14.91 -24.69
C ARG A 197 22.38 -15.95 -25.16
N ILE A 198 21.88 -17.11 -25.54
CA ILE A 198 22.64 -18.15 -26.24
C ILE A 198 22.13 -18.18 -27.68
N THR A 199 23.03 -18.31 -28.66
CA THR A 199 22.66 -18.48 -30.06
C THR A 199 23.24 -19.80 -30.57
N GLU A 200 22.38 -20.65 -31.13
CA GLU A 200 22.73 -21.95 -31.70
C GLU A 200 22.08 -22.13 -33.07
N VAL A 201 22.58 -23.05 -33.89
CA VAL A 201 21.96 -23.39 -35.17
C VAL A 201 21.27 -24.74 -35.05
N GLN A 202 19.95 -24.78 -35.22
CA GLN A 202 19.14 -26.01 -35.24
C GLN A 202 18.47 -26.13 -36.61
N ASP A 203 18.71 -27.24 -37.31
CA ASP A 203 18.19 -27.50 -38.66
C ASP A 203 18.46 -26.37 -39.68
N GLY A 204 19.60 -25.70 -39.55
CA GLY A 204 20.01 -24.58 -40.42
C GLY A 204 19.38 -23.23 -40.07
N ILE A 205 18.65 -23.12 -38.96
CA ILE A 205 18.01 -21.90 -38.47
C ILE A 205 18.71 -21.45 -37.19
N GLU A 206 19.05 -20.16 -37.07
CA GLU A 206 19.56 -19.60 -35.81
C GLU A 206 18.44 -19.53 -34.76
N VAL A 207 18.71 -20.08 -33.58
CA VAL A 207 17.77 -20.19 -32.46
C VAL A 207 18.40 -19.67 -31.16
N SER A 208 17.55 -19.21 -30.24
CA SER A 208 17.90 -18.68 -28.92
C SER A 208 17.21 -19.51 -27.82
N PRO A 209 17.78 -20.68 -27.45
CA PRO A 209 17.27 -21.51 -26.36
C PRO A 209 17.61 -20.90 -25.00
N MET A 210 16.88 -21.31 -23.96
CA MET A 210 17.19 -20.92 -22.58
C MET A 210 18.42 -21.66 -22.05
N LYS A 211 19.26 -20.97 -21.27
CA LYS A 211 20.42 -21.58 -20.60
C LYS A 211 19.97 -22.63 -19.58
N VAL A 212 20.53 -23.84 -19.66
CA VAL A 212 20.31 -24.91 -18.66
C VAL A 212 21.39 -24.84 -17.59
N ILE A 213 21.00 -24.83 -16.31
CA ILE A 213 21.95 -24.73 -15.17
C ILE A 213 22.04 -26.00 -14.32
N GLY A 214 21.14 -26.96 -14.50
CA GLY A 214 21.15 -28.21 -13.74
C GLY A 214 19.96 -29.11 -14.02
N ASP A 215 19.96 -30.27 -13.37
CA ASP A 215 18.86 -31.23 -13.32
C ASP A 215 17.97 -30.96 -12.10
N THR A 216 16.67 -31.27 -12.19
CA THR A 216 15.74 -31.14 -11.06
C THR A 216 14.61 -32.16 -11.16
N GLU A 217 14.10 -32.61 -10.01
CA GLU A 217 12.87 -33.41 -9.94
C GLU A 217 11.62 -32.53 -9.75
N ARG A 218 11.81 -31.22 -9.59
CA ARG A 218 10.73 -30.25 -9.37
C ARG A 218 10.17 -29.72 -10.68
N ARG A 219 9.00 -29.09 -10.57
CA ARG A 219 8.36 -28.32 -11.65
C ARG A 219 7.96 -26.93 -11.16
N GLY A 220 7.76 -26.01 -12.09
CA GLY A 220 7.19 -24.69 -11.82
C GLY A 220 8.05 -23.54 -12.33
N THR A 221 7.67 -22.32 -11.95
CA THR A 221 8.35 -21.08 -12.37
C THR A 221 8.73 -20.25 -11.16
N GLU A 222 9.89 -19.60 -11.23
CA GLU A 222 10.30 -18.54 -10.31
C GLU A 222 10.60 -17.28 -11.13
N VAL A 223 9.89 -16.20 -10.82
CA VAL A 223 10.11 -14.87 -11.39
C VAL A 223 10.65 -13.98 -10.28
N HIS A 224 11.92 -13.62 -10.37
CA HIS A 224 12.61 -12.72 -9.44
C HIS A 224 12.86 -11.40 -10.15
N PHE A 225 12.36 -10.28 -9.63
CA PHE A 225 12.59 -8.97 -10.24
C PHE A 225 12.89 -7.87 -9.23
N LEU A 226 13.72 -6.92 -9.64
CA LEU A 226 14.02 -5.68 -8.93
C LEU A 226 13.41 -4.51 -9.71
N PRO A 227 12.43 -3.78 -9.16
CA PRO A 227 11.77 -2.67 -9.84
C PRO A 227 12.76 -1.55 -10.22
N ASP A 228 12.50 -0.86 -11.34
CA ASP A 228 13.34 0.24 -11.80
C ASP A 228 13.03 1.55 -11.05
N THR A 229 13.90 1.95 -10.14
CA THR A 229 13.76 3.18 -9.34
C THR A 229 13.84 4.46 -10.17
N ASP A 230 14.31 4.40 -11.43
CA ASP A 230 14.23 5.53 -12.35
C ASP A 230 12.77 5.84 -12.74
N ILE A 231 11.90 4.82 -12.68
CA ILE A 231 10.47 4.88 -12.99
C ILE A 231 9.64 5.09 -11.72
N PHE A 232 9.91 4.31 -10.67
CA PHE A 232 9.25 4.41 -9.37
C PHE A 232 10.06 5.33 -8.44
N GLN A 233 9.94 6.64 -8.61
CA GLN A 233 10.81 7.60 -7.91
C GLN A 233 10.29 7.96 -6.51
N GLN A 234 8.98 8.16 -6.37
CA GLN A 234 8.37 8.65 -5.14
C GLN A 234 8.09 7.51 -4.15
N ASN A 235 7.70 6.34 -4.65
CA ASN A 235 7.38 5.19 -3.83
C ASN A 235 7.93 3.91 -4.48
N ASN A 236 9.07 3.44 -3.98
CA ASN A 236 9.79 2.28 -4.50
C ASN A 236 9.85 1.10 -3.52
N ASP A 237 9.25 1.22 -2.34
CA ASP A 237 9.26 0.16 -1.33
C ASP A 237 8.01 -0.74 -1.45
N PHE A 238 8.23 -2.05 -1.46
CA PHE A 238 7.11 -2.99 -1.36
C PHE A 238 6.56 -2.99 0.07
N HIS A 239 5.26 -2.74 0.20
CA HIS A 239 4.53 -2.79 1.46
C HIS A 239 3.98 -4.20 1.70
N TYR A 240 4.45 -4.82 2.78
CA TYR A 240 4.03 -6.16 3.18
C TYR A 240 2.52 -6.28 3.30
N ASP A 241 1.87 -5.33 3.98
CA ASP A 241 0.45 -5.45 4.31
C ASP A 241 -0.46 -5.37 3.06
N VAL A 242 -0.03 -4.60 2.04
CA VAL A 242 -0.71 -4.53 0.74
C VAL A 242 -0.65 -5.89 0.02
N LEU A 243 0.52 -6.52 -0.02
CA LEU A 243 0.69 -7.85 -0.60
C LEU A 243 -0.05 -8.92 0.22
N ALA A 244 0.08 -8.89 1.55
CA ALA A 244 -0.55 -9.84 2.46
C ALA A 244 -2.07 -9.84 2.32
N LYS A 245 -2.69 -8.66 2.22
CA LYS A 245 -4.12 -8.52 1.94
C LYS A 245 -4.49 -9.26 0.65
N ARG A 246 -3.81 -8.94 -0.46
CA ARG A 246 -4.17 -9.48 -1.77
C ARG A 246 -3.96 -10.99 -1.84
N LEU A 247 -2.86 -11.49 -1.29
CA LEU A 247 -2.55 -12.92 -1.24
C LEU A 247 -3.55 -13.69 -0.37
N ARG A 248 -4.00 -13.10 0.73
CA ARG A 248 -5.04 -13.67 1.58
C ARG A 248 -6.38 -13.77 0.86
N GLU A 249 -6.80 -12.71 0.17
CA GLU A 249 -8.00 -12.73 -0.67
C GLU A 249 -7.93 -13.86 -1.71
N LEU A 250 -6.80 -13.96 -2.42
CA LEU A 250 -6.58 -14.99 -3.43
C LEU A 250 -6.63 -16.40 -2.82
N SER A 251 -6.09 -16.61 -1.63
CA SER A 251 -6.16 -17.91 -0.94
C SER A 251 -7.61 -18.30 -0.62
N PHE A 252 -8.42 -17.37 -0.12
CA PHE A 252 -9.84 -17.63 0.13
C PHE A 252 -10.65 -17.94 -1.14
N LEU A 253 -10.32 -17.30 -2.26
CA LEU A 253 -11.03 -17.48 -3.52
C LEU A 253 -10.58 -18.73 -4.30
N ASN A 254 -9.45 -19.32 -3.92
CA ASN A 254 -8.88 -20.51 -4.55
C ASN A 254 -8.65 -21.60 -3.50
N HIS A 255 -9.74 -22.26 -3.11
CA HIS A 255 -9.69 -23.34 -2.12
C HIS A 255 -8.71 -24.44 -2.54
N GLY A 256 -7.75 -24.76 -1.67
CA GLY A 256 -6.74 -25.79 -1.89
C GLY A 256 -5.38 -25.27 -2.33
N VAL A 257 -5.22 -23.97 -2.59
CA VAL A 257 -3.92 -23.35 -2.90
C VAL A 257 -3.26 -22.84 -1.64
N ARG A 258 -2.02 -23.28 -1.38
CA ARG A 258 -1.17 -22.74 -0.33
C ARG A 258 -0.44 -21.52 -0.86
N ILE A 259 -0.78 -20.35 -0.33
CA ILE A 259 -0.11 -19.09 -0.66
C ILE A 259 0.65 -18.60 0.57
N ARG A 260 1.95 -18.33 0.42
CA ARG A 260 2.82 -17.83 1.49
C ARG A 260 3.45 -16.50 1.12
N LEU A 261 3.59 -15.61 2.09
CA LEU A 261 4.30 -14.34 1.96
C LEU A 261 5.41 -14.28 3.00
N LYS A 262 6.65 -14.05 2.56
CA LYS A 262 7.83 -13.87 3.41
C LYS A 262 8.45 -12.50 3.15
N ASP A 263 8.81 -11.77 4.20
CA ASP A 263 9.56 -10.52 4.11
C ASP A 263 10.90 -10.66 4.83
N GLU A 264 11.96 -10.78 4.03
CA GLU A 264 13.32 -10.93 4.53
C GLU A 264 13.86 -9.64 5.14
N ARG A 265 13.23 -8.47 4.92
CA ARG A 265 13.65 -7.20 5.53
C ARG A 265 13.22 -7.10 7.00
N THR A 266 12.20 -7.85 7.40
CA THR A 266 11.62 -7.81 8.76
C THR A 266 11.54 -9.16 9.44
N GLY A 267 11.75 -10.25 8.70
CA GLY A 267 11.56 -11.64 9.16
C GLY A 267 10.09 -12.05 9.32
N LYS A 268 9.14 -11.23 8.86
CA LYS A 268 7.69 -11.52 8.94
C LYS A 268 7.33 -12.56 7.87
N GLU A 269 6.53 -13.55 8.25
CA GLU A 269 6.00 -14.57 7.33
C GLU A 269 4.53 -14.85 7.66
N ASP A 270 3.70 -14.94 6.63
CA ASP A 270 2.31 -15.40 6.73
C ASP A 270 2.07 -16.57 5.76
N ASP A 271 1.42 -17.61 6.26
CA ASP A 271 0.91 -18.72 5.47
C ASP A 271 -0.62 -18.63 5.42
N PHE A 272 -1.16 -18.44 4.22
CA PHE A 272 -2.60 -18.27 4.01
C PHE A 272 -3.32 -19.58 3.70
N SER A 273 -2.68 -20.74 3.86
CA SER A 273 -3.31 -22.06 3.64
C SER A 273 -4.46 -22.37 4.62
N GLY A 274 -5.30 -23.35 4.26
CA GLY A 274 -6.40 -23.82 5.10
C GLY A 274 -7.66 -22.94 5.06
N ALA A 275 -7.77 -22.09 4.04
CA ALA A 275 -8.96 -21.30 3.79
C ALA A 275 -10.14 -22.19 3.33
N ASP A 276 -11.23 -22.25 4.13
CA ASP A 276 -12.51 -22.91 3.77
C ASP A 276 -13.29 -22.13 2.69
N GLY A 277 -12.60 -21.74 1.61
CA GLY A 277 -13.16 -20.96 0.51
C GLY A 277 -13.75 -19.63 0.95
N VAL A 278 -14.85 -19.22 0.30
CA VAL A 278 -15.59 -18.02 0.68
C VAL A 278 -16.22 -18.10 2.08
N ARG A 279 -16.48 -19.31 2.61
CA ARG A 279 -16.93 -19.49 4.01
C ARG A 279 -15.84 -19.12 4.99
N GLY A 280 -14.63 -19.61 4.76
CA GLY A 280 -13.42 -19.23 5.48
C GLY A 280 -13.21 -17.72 5.45
N PHE A 281 -13.51 -17.08 4.32
CA PHE A 281 -13.38 -15.63 4.18
C PHE A 281 -14.40 -14.87 5.02
N VAL A 282 -15.68 -15.28 5.01
CA VAL A 282 -16.70 -14.69 5.90
C VAL A 282 -16.31 -14.85 7.37
N ASN A 283 -15.83 -16.04 7.77
CA ASN A 283 -15.29 -16.28 9.12
C ASN A 283 -14.14 -15.32 9.46
N PHE A 284 -13.22 -15.11 8.51
CA PHE A 284 -12.10 -14.20 8.68
C PHE A 284 -12.53 -12.75 8.88
N ILE A 285 -13.45 -12.26 8.05
CA ILE A 285 -14.00 -10.90 8.13
C ILE A 285 -14.78 -10.69 9.44
N ASN A 286 -15.43 -11.74 9.92
CA ASN A 286 -16.15 -11.71 11.19
C ASN A 286 -15.25 -11.91 12.42
N LYS A 287 -13.94 -12.11 12.29
CA LYS A 287 -13.04 -12.18 13.45
C LYS A 287 -13.13 -10.89 14.27
N GLY A 288 -13.35 -11.02 15.57
CA GLY A 288 -13.55 -9.89 16.48
C GLY A 288 -14.99 -9.34 16.52
N LYS A 289 -15.91 -9.84 15.69
CA LYS A 289 -17.33 -9.49 15.71
C LYS A 289 -18.15 -10.56 16.44
N THR A 290 -19.22 -10.16 17.12
CA THR A 290 -20.14 -11.12 17.74
C THR A 290 -21.09 -11.69 16.69
N ILE A 291 -20.90 -12.97 16.36
CA ILE A 291 -21.75 -13.70 15.41
C ILE A 291 -23.14 -13.92 15.99
N LEU A 292 -24.18 -13.71 15.17
CA LEU A 292 -25.57 -13.95 15.56
C LEU A 292 -26.02 -15.37 15.19
N ASN A 293 -25.90 -15.74 13.91
CA ASN A 293 -26.25 -17.08 13.45
C ASN A 293 -24.99 -17.99 13.43
N PRO A 294 -24.96 -19.09 14.21
CA PRO A 294 -23.80 -19.98 14.29
C PRO A 294 -23.39 -20.57 12.93
N ASN A 295 -24.36 -20.85 12.08
CA ASN A 295 -24.12 -21.50 10.80
C ASN A 295 -24.01 -20.46 9.69
N ILE A 296 -22.94 -20.51 8.92
CA ILE A 296 -22.76 -19.67 7.73
C ILE A 296 -23.66 -20.21 6.60
N PHE A 297 -24.42 -19.33 5.97
CA PHE A 297 -25.07 -19.66 4.72
C PHE A 297 -24.01 -19.77 3.63
N HIS A 298 -24.02 -20.87 2.87
CA HIS A 298 -23.13 -21.07 1.72
C HIS A 298 -23.93 -21.64 0.57
N ALA A 299 -23.75 -21.06 -0.60
CA ALA A 299 -24.34 -21.51 -1.84
C ALA A 299 -23.27 -21.62 -2.91
N LEU A 300 -23.20 -22.78 -3.55
CA LEU A 300 -22.32 -23.09 -4.67
C LEU A 300 -23.17 -23.70 -5.78
N GLY A 301 -23.03 -23.21 -7.00
CA GLY A 301 -23.72 -23.80 -8.13
C GLY A 301 -23.26 -23.24 -9.47
N ASP A 302 -23.46 -24.03 -10.51
CA ASP A 302 -23.28 -23.64 -11.90
C ASP A 302 -24.65 -23.48 -12.56
N ARG A 303 -24.79 -22.44 -13.37
CA ARG A 303 -26.00 -22.24 -14.15
C ARG A 303 -25.71 -21.65 -15.51
N GLN A 304 -26.38 -22.19 -16.51
CA GLN A 304 -26.36 -21.66 -17.86
C GLN A 304 -27.17 -20.36 -17.91
N SER A 305 -26.53 -19.30 -18.43
CA SER A 305 -27.18 -18.01 -18.65
C SER A 305 -28.10 -18.04 -19.88
N ASP A 306 -28.90 -16.99 -20.03
CA ASP A 306 -29.74 -16.77 -21.22
C ASP A 306 -28.92 -16.64 -22.52
N GLN A 307 -27.59 -16.45 -22.41
CA GLN A 307 -26.65 -16.37 -23.52
C GLN A 307 -25.86 -17.68 -23.73
N ASN A 308 -26.33 -18.80 -23.15
CA ASN A 308 -25.67 -20.12 -23.20
C ASN A 308 -24.27 -20.19 -22.59
N THR A 309 -23.87 -19.19 -21.79
CA THR A 309 -22.60 -19.22 -21.05
C THR A 309 -22.80 -19.90 -19.69
N ASN A 310 -21.92 -20.83 -19.31
CA ASN A 310 -21.95 -21.40 -17.96
C ASN A 310 -21.37 -20.40 -16.96
N ILE A 311 -22.16 -20.03 -15.95
CA ILE A 311 -21.76 -19.11 -14.88
C ILE A 311 -21.69 -19.90 -13.58
N GLY A 312 -20.48 -19.96 -13.01
CA GLY A 312 -20.26 -20.49 -11.67
C GLY A 312 -20.52 -19.41 -10.63
N VAL A 313 -21.26 -19.73 -9.57
CA VAL A 313 -21.58 -18.82 -8.48
C VAL A 313 -21.25 -19.50 -7.16
N GLU A 314 -20.45 -18.81 -6.34
CA GLU A 314 -20.19 -19.18 -4.96
C GLU A 314 -20.42 -17.97 -4.05
N VAL A 315 -21.25 -18.14 -3.02
CA VAL A 315 -21.52 -17.09 -2.04
C VAL A 315 -21.53 -17.65 -0.63
N ALA A 316 -20.96 -16.90 0.31
CA ALA A 316 -21.16 -17.13 1.73
C ALA A 316 -21.65 -15.86 2.42
N MET A 317 -22.57 -16.01 3.37
CA MET A 317 -23.08 -14.87 4.16
C MET A 317 -23.39 -15.25 5.61
N GLN A 318 -23.18 -14.28 6.51
CA GLN A 318 -23.44 -14.42 7.95
C GLN A 318 -23.76 -13.06 8.56
N TRP A 319 -24.68 -13.04 9.52
CA TRP A 319 -25.05 -11.85 10.28
C TRP A 319 -24.28 -11.80 11.61
N ASN A 320 -23.84 -10.59 11.95
CA ASN A 320 -23.20 -10.26 13.21
C ASN A 320 -23.98 -9.14 13.93
N SER A 321 -23.61 -8.87 15.17
CA SER A 321 -24.25 -7.86 16.01
C SER A 321 -24.01 -6.42 15.56
N GLY A 322 -23.11 -6.21 14.60
CA GLY A 322 -22.76 -4.91 14.06
C GLY A 322 -23.92 -4.25 13.30
N TYR A 323 -23.63 -3.04 12.82
CA TYR A 323 -24.59 -2.20 12.10
C TYR A 323 -24.23 -2.00 10.63
N ASN A 324 -23.02 -2.39 10.23
CA ASN A 324 -22.51 -2.15 8.89
C ASN A 324 -22.73 -3.38 7.99
N GLU A 325 -23.13 -3.10 6.75
CA GLU A 325 -23.06 -4.06 5.64
C GLU A 325 -21.61 -4.14 5.14
N GLN A 326 -21.09 -5.36 5.00
CA GLN A 326 -19.81 -5.65 4.39
C GLN A 326 -19.97 -6.74 3.33
N VAL A 327 -20.01 -6.32 2.06
CA VAL A 327 -20.15 -7.23 0.91
C VAL A 327 -18.94 -7.11 0.01
N LEU A 328 -18.22 -8.21 -0.20
CA LEU A 328 -17.11 -8.29 -1.13
C LEU A 328 -17.53 -9.05 -2.39
N CYS A 329 -17.27 -8.44 -3.54
CA CYS A 329 -17.67 -8.94 -4.84
C CYS A 329 -16.44 -9.30 -5.66
N PHE A 330 -16.42 -10.50 -6.23
CA PHE A 330 -15.32 -11.01 -7.04
C PHE A 330 -15.83 -11.67 -8.33
N THR A 331 -15.13 -11.42 -9.42
CA THR A 331 -15.32 -12.06 -10.72
C THR A 331 -13.98 -12.60 -11.18
N ASN A 332 -13.85 -13.92 -11.37
CA ASN A 332 -12.58 -14.58 -11.72
C ASN A 332 -11.40 -14.15 -10.83
N ASN A 333 -11.60 -14.12 -9.50
CA ASN A 333 -10.61 -13.71 -8.49
C ASN A 333 -10.23 -12.20 -8.49
N ILE A 334 -10.89 -11.40 -9.32
CA ILE A 334 -10.67 -9.94 -9.39
C ILE A 334 -11.74 -9.25 -8.53
N PRO A 335 -11.37 -8.33 -7.62
CA PRO A 335 -12.31 -7.62 -6.77
C PRO A 335 -13.04 -6.52 -7.54
N GLN A 336 -14.33 -6.34 -7.27
CA GLN A 336 -15.14 -5.24 -7.80
C GLN A 336 -15.55 -4.30 -6.66
N ARG A 337 -14.89 -3.15 -6.54
CA ARG A 337 -15.16 -2.14 -5.49
C ARG A 337 -16.57 -1.56 -5.60
N ASP A 338 -17.03 -1.32 -6.83
CA ASP A 338 -18.35 -0.77 -7.12
C ASP A 338 -19.44 -1.85 -7.30
N GLY A 339 -19.07 -3.11 -7.07
CA GLY A 339 -19.94 -4.27 -7.28
C GLY A 339 -20.32 -4.46 -8.76
N GLY A 340 -21.61 -4.53 -9.06
CA GLY A 340 -22.09 -4.67 -10.43
C GLY A 340 -23.36 -5.51 -10.58
N THR A 341 -23.50 -6.16 -11.73
CA THR A 341 -24.69 -6.97 -12.08
C THR A 341 -24.91 -8.15 -11.13
N HIS A 342 -23.86 -8.90 -10.81
CA HIS A 342 -23.84 -9.96 -9.78
C HIS A 342 -24.31 -9.49 -8.38
N LEU A 343 -23.79 -8.38 -7.85
CA LEU A 343 -24.24 -7.80 -6.56
C LEU A 343 -25.73 -7.44 -6.60
N THR A 344 -26.18 -6.89 -7.73
CA THR A 344 -27.60 -6.55 -7.94
C THR A 344 -28.49 -7.80 -7.88
N GLY A 345 -28.06 -8.90 -8.51
CA GLY A 345 -28.74 -10.20 -8.44
C GLY A 345 -28.81 -10.76 -7.02
N LEU A 346 -27.70 -10.71 -6.28
CA LEU A 346 -27.64 -11.13 -4.87
C LEU A 346 -28.64 -10.35 -4.00
N ARG A 347 -28.64 -9.02 -4.10
CA ARG A 347 -29.54 -8.15 -3.31
C ARG A 347 -31.01 -8.38 -3.64
N ALA A 348 -31.34 -8.58 -4.91
CA ALA A 348 -32.69 -8.90 -5.34
C ALA A 348 -33.18 -10.25 -4.78
N ALA A 349 -32.33 -11.29 -4.85
CA ALA A 349 -32.62 -12.61 -4.30
C ALA A 349 -32.86 -12.56 -2.79
N MET A 350 -31.95 -11.93 -2.04
CA MET A 350 -32.06 -11.82 -0.58
C MET A 350 -33.34 -11.09 -0.17
N THR A 351 -33.62 -9.94 -0.77
CA THR A 351 -34.80 -9.12 -0.44
C THR A 351 -36.09 -9.90 -0.68
N ARG A 352 -36.17 -10.62 -1.81
CA ARG A 352 -37.35 -11.41 -2.16
C ARG A 352 -37.57 -12.58 -1.22
N VAL A 353 -36.52 -13.37 -0.95
CA VAL A 353 -36.62 -14.59 -0.13
C VAL A 353 -36.89 -14.27 1.33
N ILE A 354 -36.19 -13.28 1.90
CA ILE A 354 -36.35 -12.91 3.31
C ILE A 354 -37.73 -12.29 3.55
N ASN A 355 -38.21 -11.41 2.67
CA ASN A 355 -39.57 -10.85 2.79
C ASN A 355 -40.63 -11.96 2.73
N LYS A 356 -40.52 -12.88 1.77
CA LYS A 356 -41.42 -14.02 1.69
C LYS A 356 -41.43 -14.82 3.00
N TYR A 357 -40.26 -15.10 3.57
CA TYR A 357 -40.16 -15.81 4.84
C TYR A 357 -40.78 -15.02 6.02
N ILE A 358 -40.59 -13.71 6.07
CA ILE A 358 -41.19 -12.82 7.09
C ILE A 358 -42.72 -12.81 7.00
N ASP A 359 -43.26 -12.77 5.77
CA ASP A 359 -44.68 -12.78 5.50
C ASP A 359 -45.30 -14.13 5.88
N ASP A 360 -44.67 -15.23 5.45
CA ASP A 360 -45.11 -16.61 5.74
C ASP A 360 -45.11 -16.91 7.25
N THR A 361 -44.21 -16.31 8.02
CA THR A 361 -44.09 -16.49 9.48
C THR A 361 -44.85 -15.46 10.32
N GLU A 362 -45.47 -14.46 9.68
CA GLU A 362 -46.24 -13.36 10.27
C GLU A 362 -45.52 -12.55 11.38
N VAL A 363 -44.18 -12.54 11.39
CA VAL A 363 -43.40 -11.92 12.47
C VAL A 363 -43.46 -10.38 12.40
N ALA A 364 -43.46 -9.80 11.20
CA ALA A 364 -43.52 -8.34 11.00
C ALA A 364 -44.87 -7.73 11.41
N LYS A 365 -45.99 -8.41 11.17
CA LYS A 365 -47.33 -7.95 11.58
C LYS A 365 -47.42 -7.77 13.10
N LYS A 366 -46.79 -8.65 13.88
CA LYS A 366 -46.71 -8.54 15.35
C LYS A 366 -45.86 -7.35 15.78
N ALA A 367 -44.86 -6.98 15.00
CA ALA A 367 -43.94 -5.89 15.31
C ALA A 367 -44.41 -4.50 14.85
N LYS A 368 -45.42 -4.41 13.96
CA LYS A 368 -45.97 -3.16 13.39
C LYS A 368 -44.91 -2.27 12.72
N VAL A 369 -43.97 -2.88 12.03
CA VAL A 369 -42.85 -2.18 11.38
C VAL A 369 -42.74 -2.68 9.93
N GLU A 370 -42.47 -1.76 9.00
CA GLU A 370 -42.19 -2.07 7.61
C GLU A 370 -40.69 -2.34 7.44
N VAL A 371 -40.35 -3.50 6.86
CA VAL A 371 -38.96 -3.93 6.62
C VAL A 371 -38.55 -3.52 5.21
N THR A 372 -37.39 -2.90 5.11
CA THR A 372 -36.76 -2.49 3.85
C THR A 372 -35.55 -3.36 3.55
N GLY A 373 -35.04 -3.29 2.32
CA GLY A 373 -33.81 -4.02 1.95
C GLY A 373 -32.59 -3.58 2.77
N ASP A 374 -32.54 -2.33 3.25
CA ASP A 374 -31.41 -1.81 4.05
C ASP A 374 -31.41 -2.44 5.44
N ASP A 375 -32.59 -2.62 6.04
CA ASP A 375 -32.76 -3.31 7.32
C ASP A 375 -32.26 -4.77 7.25
N MET A 376 -32.36 -5.41 6.08
CA MET A 376 -31.90 -6.79 5.87
C MET A 376 -30.37 -6.94 5.82
N ARG A 377 -29.67 -5.86 5.44
CA ARG A 377 -28.22 -5.85 5.23
C ARG A 377 -27.46 -5.32 6.45
N GLU A 378 -28.17 -4.83 7.47
CA GLU A 378 -27.56 -4.39 8.73
C GLU A 378 -26.82 -5.54 9.42
N GLY A 379 -25.51 -5.39 9.61
CA GLY A 379 -24.66 -6.42 10.22
C GLY A 379 -24.38 -7.63 9.32
N LEU A 380 -24.70 -7.55 8.02
CA LEU A 380 -24.41 -8.61 7.06
C LEU A 380 -22.95 -8.59 6.65
N THR A 381 -22.28 -9.73 6.75
CA THR A 381 -21.00 -10.01 6.10
C THR A 381 -21.21 -11.01 4.98
N CYS A 382 -20.80 -10.67 3.76
CA CYS A 382 -21.01 -11.50 2.58
C CYS A 382 -19.80 -11.47 1.65
N VAL A 383 -19.46 -12.64 1.09
CA VAL A 383 -18.47 -12.78 0.02
C VAL A 383 -19.14 -13.46 -1.16
N LEU A 384 -19.17 -12.79 -2.31
CA LEU A 384 -19.74 -13.26 -3.57
C LEU A 384 -18.62 -13.41 -4.60
N SER A 385 -18.41 -14.63 -5.08
CA SER A 385 -17.44 -14.98 -6.12
C SER A 385 -18.16 -15.60 -7.32
N VAL A 386 -17.97 -15.02 -8.50
CA VAL A 386 -18.52 -15.56 -9.75
C VAL A 386 -17.40 -15.94 -10.72
N LYS A 387 -17.58 -17.05 -11.43
CA LYS A 387 -16.68 -17.53 -12.49
C LYS A 387 -17.37 -17.34 -13.83
N VAL A 388 -16.80 -16.48 -14.66
CA VAL A 388 -17.39 -16.02 -15.93
C VAL A 388 -16.37 -16.23 -17.05
N PRO A 389 -16.70 -16.94 -18.14
CA PRO A 389 -15.75 -17.16 -19.25
C PRO A 389 -15.26 -15.86 -19.93
N GLU A 390 -16.18 -14.92 -20.20
CA GLU A 390 -15.89 -13.67 -20.91
C GLU A 390 -16.50 -12.46 -20.15
N PRO A 391 -15.90 -12.06 -19.02
CA PRO A 391 -16.46 -10.99 -18.20
C PRO A 391 -16.29 -9.61 -18.87
N LYS A 392 -17.32 -8.76 -18.75
CA LYS A 392 -17.30 -7.36 -19.22
C LYS A 392 -17.28 -6.40 -18.03
N PHE A 393 -16.31 -5.49 -18.01
CA PHE A 393 -16.14 -4.47 -16.98
C PHE A 393 -16.35 -3.05 -17.54
N SER A 394 -16.69 -2.10 -16.67
CA SER A 394 -16.87 -0.69 -17.07
C SER A 394 -15.58 0.04 -17.41
N SER A 395 -14.44 -0.46 -16.93
CA SER A 395 -13.12 0.19 -17.02
C SER A 395 -12.00 -0.85 -16.93
N GLN A 396 -10.77 -0.42 -17.26
CA GLN A 396 -9.56 -1.24 -17.11
C GLN A 396 -9.25 -1.61 -15.65
N THR A 397 -9.64 -0.77 -14.70
CA THR A 397 -9.51 -1.05 -13.26
C THR A 397 -10.44 -2.18 -12.79
N LYS A 398 -11.38 -2.62 -13.64
CA LYS A 398 -12.32 -3.73 -13.39
C LYS A 398 -13.16 -3.55 -12.11
N ASP A 399 -13.42 -2.30 -11.70
CA ASP A 399 -14.13 -1.96 -10.46
C ASP A 399 -15.61 -2.35 -10.46
N LYS A 400 -16.23 -2.45 -11.65
CA LYS A 400 -17.66 -2.76 -11.81
C LYS A 400 -17.92 -3.78 -12.92
N LEU A 401 -18.62 -4.86 -12.58
CA LEU A 401 -19.10 -5.86 -13.56
C LEU A 401 -20.37 -5.37 -14.28
N VAL A 402 -20.35 -5.38 -15.61
CA VAL A 402 -21.48 -4.95 -16.47
C VAL A 402 -22.09 -6.07 -17.31
N SER A 403 -21.56 -7.30 -17.24
CA SER A 403 -22.14 -8.50 -17.84
C SER A 403 -23.57 -8.76 -17.34
N SER A 404 -24.57 -8.53 -18.19
CA SER A 404 -25.99 -8.66 -17.82
C SER A 404 -26.41 -10.12 -17.63
N GLU A 405 -25.77 -11.04 -18.36
CA GLU A 405 -25.99 -12.48 -18.31
C GLU A 405 -25.68 -13.13 -16.95
N VAL A 406 -24.96 -12.43 -16.07
CA VAL A 406 -24.58 -12.93 -14.74
C VAL A 406 -25.71 -12.77 -13.71
N ARG A 407 -26.62 -11.80 -13.90
CA ARG A 407 -27.66 -11.48 -12.89
C ARG A 407 -28.60 -12.65 -12.62
N GLY A 408 -29.19 -13.23 -13.67
CA GLY A 408 -30.17 -14.32 -13.57
C GLY A 408 -29.60 -15.58 -12.88
N PRO A 409 -28.42 -16.07 -13.29
CA PRO A 409 -27.72 -17.16 -12.60
C PRO A 409 -27.53 -16.93 -11.10
N VAL A 410 -27.00 -15.78 -10.69
CA VAL A 410 -26.80 -15.44 -9.27
C VAL A 410 -28.13 -15.39 -8.53
N GLU A 411 -29.12 -14.68 -9.10
CA GLU A 411 -30.41 -14.49 -8.45
C GLU A 411 -31.12 -15.82 -8.15
N ASP A 412 -31.10 -16.78 -9.09
CA ASP A 412 -31.84 -18.04 -8.92
C ASP A 412 -31.10 -19.06 -8.04
N ILE A 413 -29.76 -19.15 -8.15
CA ILE A 413 -28.97 -20.02 -7.26
C ILE A 413 -29.14 -19.58 -5.81
N VAL A 414 -28.96 -18.27 -5.55
CA VAL A 414 -29.10 -17.72 -4.20
C VAL A 414 -30.54 -17.85 -3.72
N SER A 415 -31.54 -17.51 -4.55
CA SER A 415 -32.94 -17.56 -4.11
C SER A 415 -33.36 -18.96 -3.66
N LYS A 416 -32.99 -19.98 -4.44
CA LYS A 416 -33.30 -21.38 -4.12
C LYS A 416 -32.64 -21.81 -2.82
N LEU A 417 -31.31 -21.70 -2.74
CA LEU A 417 -30.56 -22.24 -1.62
C LEU A 417 -30.79 -21.43 -0.33
N LEU A 418 -31.00 -20.12 -0.42
CA LEU A 418 -31.34 -19.30 0.76
C LEU A 418 -32.72 -19.65 1.30
N TYR A 419 -33.69 -19.94 0.43
CA TYR A 419 -35.00 -20.40 0.88
C TYR A 419 -34.88 -21.75 1.59
N ASP A 420 -34.17 -22.71 1.00
CA ASP A 420 -33.91 -24.03 1.61
C ASP A 420 -33.22 -23.88 2.98
N TYR A 421 -32.19 -23.04 3.08
CA TYR A 421 -31.49 -22.76 4.33
C TYR A 421 -32.41 -22.23 5.44
N LEU A 422 -33.29 -21.26 5.13
CA LEU A 422 -34.21 -20.69 6.11
C LEU A 422 -35.26 -21.71 6.58
N GLN A 423 -35.69 -22.63 5.70
CA GLN A 423 -36.64 -23.69 6.04
C GLN A 423 -35.99 -24.82 6.86
N GLU A 424 -34.79 -25.24 6.48
CA GLU A 424 -34.05 -26.31 7.16
C GLU A 424 -33.50 -25.87 8.53
N ARG A 425 -33.27 -24.56 8.71
CA ARG A 425 -32.67 -23.99 9.93
C ARG A 425 -33.55 -22.92 10.58
N PRO A 426 -34.70 -23.30 11.18
CA PRO A 426 -35.64 -22.34 11.76
C PRO A 426 -35.06 -21.54 12.93
N ALA A 427 -34.11 -22.09 13.67
CA ALA A 427 -33.43 -21.38 14.77
C ALA A 427 -32.59 -20.21 14.24
N ASP A 428 -31.76 -20.45 13.22
CA ASP A 428 -30.95 -19.42 12.57
C ASP A 428 -31.84 -18.38 11.87
N ALA A 429 -32.87 -18.84 11.16
CA ALA A 429 -33.82 -17.98 10.48
C ALA A 429 -34.52 -17.01 11.46
N LYS A 430 -34.90 -17.50 12.65
CA LYS A 430 -35.52 -16.66 13.69
C LYS A 430 -34.55 -15.60 14.23
N ILE A 431 -33.27 -15.94 14.40
CA ILE A 431 -32.24 -14.98 14.85
C ILE A 431 -32.05 -13.89 13.79
N ILE A 432 -31.89 -14.29 12.51
CA ILE A 432 -31.69 -13.37 11.39
C ILE A 432 -32.89 -12.42 11.26
N VAL A 433 -34.11 -12.96 11.18
CA VAL A 433 -35.33 -12.14 11.07
C VAL A 433 -35.52 -11.25 12.30
N GLY A 434 -35.18 -11.74 13.49
CA GLY A 434 -35.20 -10.94 14.72
C GLY A 434 -34.32 -9.70 14.63
N LYS A 435 -33.05 -9.86 14.21
CA LYS A 435 -32.10 -8.76 13.97
C LYS A 435 -32.64 -7.77 12.94
N ILE A 436 -33.21 -8.23 11.84
CA ILE A 436 -33.77 -7.37 10.79
C ILE A 436 -34.94 -6.53 11.32
N ILE A 437 -35.82 -7.12 12.13
CA ILE A 437 -36.94 -6.40 12.75
C ILE A 437 -36.45 -5.38 13.79
N GLU A 438 -35.40 -5.70 14.54
CA GLU A 438 -34.77 -4.77 15.47
C GLU A 438 -34.14 -3.57 14.73
N ALA A 439 -33.44 -3.82 13.63
CA ALA A 439 -32.90 -2.78 12.75
C ALA A 439 -34.01 -1.85 12.23
N ALA A 440 -35.10 -2.44 11.70
CA ALA A 440 -36.24 -1.68 11.20
C ALA A 440 -36.93 -0.84 12.31
N ARG A 441 -37.04 -1.37 13.53
CA ARG A 441 -37.54 -0.62 14.70
C ARG A 441 -36.62 0.52 15.09
N ALA A 442 -35.31 0.29 15.09
CA ALA A 442 -34.32 1.30 15.42
C ALA A 442 -34.33 2.44 14.39
N ARG A 443 -34.42 2.12 13.08
CA ARG A 443 -34.60 3.11 12.01
C ARG A 443 -35.85 3.96 12.22
N GLU A 444 -36.99 3.34 12.53
CA GLU A 444 -38.24 4.05 12.82
C GLU A 444 -38.14 4.95 14.07
N ALA A 445 -37.46 4.50 15.12
CA ALA A 445 -37.21 5.28 16.34
C ALA A 445 -36.27 6.46 16.07
N ALA A 446 -35.18 6.23 15.35
CA ALA A 446 -34.22 7.26 14.95
C ALA A 446 -34.89 8.34 14.08
N ARG A 447 -35.74 7.94 13.12
CA ARG A 447 -36.56 8.87 12.32
C ARG A 447 -37.42 9.77 13.22
N LYS A 448 -38.14 9.18 14.18
CA LYS A 448 -38.99 9.94 15.13
C LYS A 448 -38.19 10.88 16.03
N ALA A 449 -37.02 10.43 16.51
CA ALA A 449 -36.13 11.24 17.33
C ALA A 449 -35.58 12.43 16.53
N ARG A 450 -35.16 12.21 15.29
CA ARG A 450 -34.72 13.24 14.34
C ARG A 450 -35.84 14.23 14.02
N ASP A 451 -37.06 13.77 13.75
CA ASP A 451 -38.20 14.66 13.51
C ASP A 451 -38.50 15.53 14.74
N MET A 452 -38.29 15.01 15.95
CA MET A 452 -38.47 15.74 17.20
C MET A 452 -37.38 16.80 17.44
N THR A 453 -36.11 16.50 17.15
CA THR A 453 -35.01 17.49 17.20
C THR A 453 -35.12 18.52 16.08
N ARG A 454 -35.56 18.12 14.88
CA ARG A 454 -35.81 19.05 13.75
C ARG A 454 -36.94 20.01 14.07
N ARG A 455 -38.01 19.56 14.74
CA ARG A 455 -39.10 20.42 15.26
C ARG A 455 -38.64 21.39 16.35
N LYS A 456 -37.62 21.04 17.16
CA LYS A 456 -36.99 21.99 18.08
C LYS A 456 -36.04 22.98 17.38
N GLY A 457 -35.34 22.54 16.33
CA GLY A 457 -34.38 23.35 15.56
C GLY A 457 -34.99 24.46 14.68
N VAL A 458 -36.28 24.41 14.36
CA VAL A 458 -36.96 25.51 13.63
C VAL A 458 -37.03 26.81 14.46
N LEU A 459 -36.88 26.72 15.79
CA LEU A 459 -36.94 27.87 16.71
C LEU A 459 -35.57 28.43 17.11
N ASP A 460 -34.46 27.74 16.82
CA ASP A 460 -33.10 28.17 17.19
C ASP A 460 -32.24 28.30 15.93
N GLY A 461 -32.14 29.53 15.41
CA GLY A 461 -31.34 29.84 14.23
C GLY A 461 -29.89 29.41 14.41
N MET A 462 -29.35 28.71 13.41
CA MET A 462 -27.97 28.20 13.32
C MET A 462 -26.92 29.16 13.89
N GLY A 463 -26.41 28.86 15.08
CA GLY A 463 -25.13 29.35 15.57
C GLY A 463 -24.05 28.29 15.35
N LEU A 464 -22.87 28.70 14.88
CA LEU A 464 -21.66 27.87 14.96
C LEU A 464 -21.39 27.50 16.43
N PRO A 465 -20.74 26.35 16.71
CA PRO A 465 -20.44 25.99 18.09
C PRO A 465 -19.62 27.09 18.77
N GLY A 466 -20.00 27.49 19.98
CA GLY A 466 -19.33 28.61 20.68
C GLY A 466 -17.84 28.40 20.98
N LYS A 467 -17.35 27.15 20.91
CA LYS A 467 -15.93 26.79 21.04
C LYS A 467 -15.13 26.97 19.74
N LEU A 468 -15.80 26.97 18.59
CA LEU A 468 -15.14 27.07 17.28
C LEU A 468 -14.63 28.50 17.08
N ALA A 469 -13.31 28.63 16.92
CA ALA A 469 -12.75 29.85 16.35
C ALA A 469 -12.75 29.67 14.84
N ASP A 470 -13.69 30.27 14.12
CA ASP A 470 -13.80 30.10 12.67
C ASP A 470 -12.75 30.94 11.88
N CYS A 471 -12.61 30.66 10.59
CA CYS A 471 -11.83 31.42 9.61
C CYS A 471 -12.69 32.44 8.85
N GLN A 472 -12.04 33.33 8.10
CA GLN A 472 -12.72 34.38 7.31
C GLN A 472 -13.08 33.91 5.89
N GLU A 473 -12.29 32.99 5.34
CA GLU A 473 -12.50 32.34 4.05
C GLU A 473 -13.79 31.51 4.08
N LYS A 474 -14.50 31.52 2.95
CA LYS A 474 -15.76 30.80 2.78
C LYS A 474 -15.68 29.70 1.75
N ASP A 475 -14.69 29.72 0.86
CA ASP A 475 -14.43 28.62 -0.07
C ASP A 475 -13.89 27.40 0.72
N PRO A 476 -14.64 26.29 0.80
CA PRO A 476 -14.20 25.11 1.53
C PRO A 476 -12.86 24.54 1.07
N ALA A 477 -12.47 24.76 -0.20
CA ALA A 477 -11.20 24.30 -0.73
C ALA A 477 -9.99 25.04 -0.15
N GLY A 478 -10.16 26.31 0.20
CA GLY A 478 -9.14 27.11 0.87
C GLY A 478 -9.15 26.96 2.40
N CYS A 479 -10.25 26.49 2.97
CA CYS A 479 -10.45 26.43 4.42
C CYS A 479 -9.84 25.18 5.08
N GLU A 480 -9.23 25.40 6.24
CA GLU A 480 -8.65 24.35 7.08
C GLU A 480 -9.24 24.41 8.48
N ILE A 481 -9.42 23.26 9.12
CA ILE A 481 -9.81 23.18 10.54
C ILE A 481 -8.81 22.34 11.32
N TYR A 482 -8.28 22.90 12.40
CA TYR A 482 -7.42 22.17 13.34
C TYR A 482 -8.25 21.70 14.52
N ILE A 483 -8.30 20.39 14.72
CA ILE A 483 -8.89 19.75 15.89
C ILE A 483 -7.76 19.55 16.90
N VAL A 484 -7.85 20.25 18.03
CA VAL A 484 -6.76 20.34 19.03
C VAL A 484 -7.17 19.78 20.38
N GLU A 485 -6.20 19.20 21.08
CA GLU A 485 -6.37 18.65 22.41
C GLU A 485 -6.40 19.76 23.48
N GLY A 486 -7.57 20.00 24.06
CA GLY A 486 -7.76 20.92 25.16
C GLY A 486 -7.71 22.41 24.80
N ASP A 487 -8.05 23.24 25.79
CA ASP A 487 -8.08 24.69 25.62
C ASP A 487 -6.68 25.33 25.63
N SER A 488 -5.68 24.65 26.19
CA SER A 488 -4.29 25.15 26.25
C SER A 488 -3.64 25.15 24.86
N ALA A 489 -3.57 24.00 24.20
CA ALA A 489 -3.11 23.91 22.82
C ALA A 489 -4.02 24.72 21.87
N GLY A 490 -5.33 24.74 22.12
CA GLY A 490 -6.27 25.59 21.39
C GLY A 490 -6.02 27.08 21.54
N GLY A 491 -5.53 27.53 22.70
CA GLY A 491 -5.12 28.91 22.93
C GLY A 491 -3.90 29.30 22.07
N SER A 492 -2.84 28.51 22.11
CA SER A 492 -1.62 28.74 21.31
C SER A 492 -1.91 28.65 19.81
N ALA A 493 -2.67 27.65 19.37
CA ALA A 493 -3.06 27.50 17.97
C ALA A 493 -3.95 28.66 17.49
N LYS A 494 -4.88 29.13 18.32
CA LYS A 494 -5.72 30.30 17.99
C LYS A 494 -4.91 31.59 17.84
N GLN A 495 -3.83 31.75 18.61
CA GLN A 495 -2.94 32.91 18.53
C GLN A 495 -1.98 32.82 17.34
N GLY A 496 -1.46 31.63 17.02
CA GLY A 496 -0.48 31.42 15.95
C GLY A 496 -1.07 31.26 14.55
N ARG A 497 -2.36 30.93 14.41
CA ARG A 497 -2.99 30.66 13.11
C ARG A 497 -3.05 31.87 12.17
N ASP A 498 -3.15 31.57 10.88
CA ASP A 498 -3.70 32.54 9.93
C ASP A 498 -5.24 32.51 9.98
N ARG A 499 -5.83 33.53 10.61
CA ARG A 499 -7.29 33.69 10.74
C ARG A 499 -8.02 33.79 9.41
N LYS A 500 -7.32 34.07 8.30
CA LYS A 500 -7.92 34.16 6.97
C LYS A 500 -8.53 32.81 6.60
N PHE A 501 -7.80 31.71 6.74
CA PHE A 501 -8.23 30.41 6.22
C PHE A 501 -8.18 29.25 7.22
N GLN A 502 -7.65 29.45 8.44
CA GLN A 502 -7.53 28.39 9.45
C GLN A 502 -8.52 28.57 10.60
N ALA A 503 -9.38 27.58 10.80
CA ALA A 503 -10.28 27.44 11.95
C ALA A 503 -9.66 26.55 13.04
N ILE A 504 -9.98 26.82 14.31
CA ILE A 504 -9.49 26.02 15.46
C ILE A 504 -10.69 25.52 16.25
N LEU A 505 -10.73 24.21 16.49
CA LEU A 505 -11.73 23.54 17.30
C LEU A 505 -11.08 22.78 18.46
N PRO A 506 -11.08 23.35 19.68
CA PRO A 506 -10.59 22.66 20.86
C PRO A 506 -11.60 21.61 21.36
N LEU A 507 -11.11 20.40 21.63
CA LEU A 507 -11.89 19.32 22.24
C LEU A 507 -11.50 19.16 23.70
N ARG A 508 -12.48 18.92 24.57
CA ARG A 508 -12.22 18.70 26.01
C ARG A 508 -12.38 17.23 26.38
N GLY A 509 -11.33 16.65 26.94
CA GLY A 509 -11.33 15.27 27.40
C GLY A 509 -11.37 14.26 26.25
N LYS A 510 -11.54 12.99 26.60
CA LYS A 510 -11.57 11.88 25.65
C LYS A 510 -12.92 11.80 24.96
N ILE A 511 -12.90 11.66 23.63
CA ILE A 511 -14.11 11.52 22.82
C ILE A 511 -14.77 10.17 23.13
N LEU A 512 -16.10 10.11 23.00
CA LEU A 512 -16.83 8.86 23.11
C LEU A 512 -16.33 7.87 22.04
N ASN A 513 -15.94 6.67 22.47
CA ASN A 513 -15.61 5.59 21.54
C ASN A 513 -16.87 5.15 20.78
N VAL A 514 -16.90 5.45 19.48
CA VAL A 514 -18.06 5.21 18.62
C VAL A 514 -18.21 3.74 18.21
N GLU A 515 -17.14 2.94 18.33
CA GLU A 515 -17.20 1.50 18.03
C GLU A 515 -18.13 0.77 19.03
N LYS A 516 -18.11 1.20 20.30
CA LYS A 516 -18.92 0.62 21.38
C LYS A 516 -20.30 1.26 21.53
N ALA A 517 -20.53 2.39 20.87
CA ALA A 517 -21.69 3.24 21.13
C ALA A 517 -22.71 3.12 19.99
N ARG A 518 -23.98 2.89 20.37
CA ARG A 518 -25.11 2.94 19.44
C ARG A 518 -25.30 4.33 18.86
N TYR A 519 -25.85 4.42 17.65
CA TYR A 519 -26.10 5.68 16.94
C TYR A 519 -26.85 6.73 17.79
N GLU A 520 -27.86 6.32 18.56
CA GLU A 520 -28.59 7.23 19.48
C GLU A 520 -27.70 7.88 20.54
N LYS A 521 -26.70 7.14 21.05
CA LYS A 521 -25.74 7.63 22.06
C LYS A 521 -24.70 8.57 21.45
N LEU A 522 -24.44 8.45 20.14
CA LEU A 522 -23.59 9.40 19.42
C LEU A 522 -24.26 10.78 19.36
N LEU A 523 -25.58 10.81 19.12
CA LEU A 523 -26.38 12.03 19.04
C LEU A 523 -26.56 12.76 20.37
N THR A 524 -26.24 12.13 21.51
CA THR A 524 -26.27 12.78 22.83
C THR A 524 -24.91 13.28 23.30
N SER A 525 -23.83 13.00 22.56
CA SER A 525 -22.48 13.45 22.88
C SER A 525 -22.23 14.88 22.40
N ASN A 526 -21.99 15.81 23.33
CA ASN A 526 -21.77 17.22 23.01
C ASN A 526 -20.53 17.45 22.12
N GLU A 527 -19.44 16.73 22.34
CA GLU A 527 -18.21 16.90 21.54
C GLU A 527 -18.43 16.38 20.09
N ILE A 528 -19.17 15.29 19.92
CA ILE A 528 -19.54 14.76 18.60
C ILE A 528 -20.49 15.73 17.88
N LEU A 529 -21.54 16.20 18.56
CA LEU A 529 -22.46 17.20 17.99
C LEU A 529 -21.73 18.48 17.57
N THR A 530 -20.76 18.91 18.39
CA THR A 530 -19.91 20.06 18.09
C THR A 530 -19.09 19.85 16.82
N LEU A 531 -18.44 18.69 16.68
CA LEU A 531 -17.69 18.31 15.47
C LEU A 531 -18.59 18.30 14.23
N ILE A 532 -19.75 17.66 14.30
CA ILE A 532 -20.69 17.56 13.18
C ILE A 532 -21.17 18.95 12.74
N THR A 533 -21.53 19.78 13.72
CA THR A 533 -21.99 21.16 13.47
C THR A 533 -20.87 22.03 12.89
N ALA A 534 -19.62 21.82 13.32
CA ALA A 534 -18.47 22.50 12.74
C ALA A 534 -18.20 22.05 11.30
N LEU A 535 -18.29 20.75 10.98
CA LEU A 535 -18.00 20.26 9.64
C LEU A 535 -19.11 20.53 8.62
N GLY A 536 -20.37 20.58 9.06
CA GLY A 536 -21.54 20.90 8.23
C GLY A 536 -22.10 19.74 7.39
N THR A 537 -21.48 18.56 7.45
CA THR A 537 -21.80 17.41 6.58
C THR A 537 -22.97 16.55 7.05
N GLY A 538 -23.41 16.65 8.31
CA GLY A 538 -24.29 15.62 8.91
C GLY A 538 -23.54 14.32 9.24
N ILE A 539 -24.24 13.24 9.60
CA ILE A 539 -23.69 11.91 9.94
C ILE A 539 -24.62 10.75 9.57
N GLY A 540 -24.03 9.63 9.12
CA GLY A 540 -24.75 8.38 8.83
C GLY A 540 -24.95 8.14 7.32
N LYS A 541 -25.32 6.92 6.94
CA LYS A 541 -25.54 6.57 5.52
C LYS A 541 -26.88 7.09 5.02
N ALA A 542 -26.91 7.63 3.80
CA ALA A 542 -28.13 7.96 3.04
C ALA A 542 -28.95 6.70 2.73
N GLY A 543 -29.74 6.25 3.71
CA GLY A 543 -30.45 4.96 3.71
C GLY A 543 -31.96 5.11 3.81
N GLY A 544 -32.50 6.19 3.24
CA GLY A 544 -33.94 6.42 3.15
C GLY A 544 -34.34 6.77 1.73
N SER A 545 -35.34 6.07 1.18
CA SER A 545 -35.98 6.34 -0.11
C SER A 545 -36.71 7.70 -0.20
N THR A 546 -36.52 8.58 0.77
CA THR A 546 -37.04 9.95 0.80
C THR A 546 -35.86 10.90 0.97
N GLY A 547 -35.31 11.38 -0.16
CA GLY A 547 -34.08 12.18 -0.22
C GLY A 547 -34.09 13.46 0.61
N ASN A 548 -33.66 13.39 1.88
CA ASN A 548 -33.21 14.55 2.67
C ASN A 548 -32.34 14.15 3.88
N ASP A 549 -31.06 14.52 3.81
CA ASP A 549 -30.04 14.73 4.87
C ASP A 549 -29.68 13.59 5.87
N ASP A 550 -28.85 12.63 5.43
CA ASP A 550 -28.13 11.68 6.32
C ASP A 550 -26.62 12.01 6.44
N PHE A 551 -25.89 12.13 5.34
CA PHE A 551 -24.54 12.70 5.29
C PHE A 551 -24.34 13.25 3.88
N ASP A 552 -23.82 14.46 3.77
CA ASP A 552 -23.53 15.10 2.49
C ASP A 552 -22.17 15.77 2.54
N VAL A 553 -21.21 15.11 1.91
CA VAL A 553 -19.85 15.60 1.76
C VAL A 553 -19.77 16.89 0.95
N ALA A 554 -20.75 17.19 0.08
CA ALA A 554 -20.78 18.45 -0.67
C ALA A 554 -21.04 19.66 0.25
N LYS A 555 -21.58 19.44 1.46
CA LYS A 555 -21.78 20.47 2.49
C LYS A 555 -20.56 20.64 3.41
N LEU A 556 -19.46 19.92 3.16
CA LEU A 556 -18.24 20.03 3.94
C LEU A 556 -17.69 21.45 3.88
N ARG A 557 -17.45 22.06 5.06
CA ARG A 557 -16.95 23.44 5.13
C ARG A 557 -15.43 23.59 5.06
N TYR A 558 -14.69 22.51 5.34
CA TYR A 558 -13.23 22.52 5.40
C TYR A 558 -12.71 21.30 4.64
N HIS A 559 -12.05 21.50 3.49
CA HIS A 559 -11.47 20.40 2.72
C HIS A 559 -10.21 19.82 3.37
N ARG A 560 -9.64 20.49 4.38
CA ARG A 560 -8.54 19.98 5.19
C ARG A 560 -8.94 19.98 6.67
N ILE A 561 -9.12 18.79 7.21
CA ILE A 561 -9.38 18.53 8.62
C ILE A 561 -8.07 17.99 9.21
N ILE A 562 -7.42 18.80 10.03
CA ILE A 562 -6.09 18.51 10.57
C ILE A 562 -6.23 18.16 12.06
N ILE A 563 -5.89 16.91 12.41
CA ILE A 563 -5.83 16.44 13.80
C ILE A 563 -4.46 16.83 14.36
N MET A 564 -4.43 17.68 15.37
CA MET A 564 -3.22 18.18 16.01
C MET A 564 -3.28 17.89 17.52
N THR A 565 -2.74 16.74 17.90
CA THR A 565 -2.68 16.22 19.28
C THR A 565 -1.25 16.21 19.80
N ASP A 566 -1.07 16.13 21.12
CA ASP A 566 0.26 16.03 21.72
C ASP A 566 0.96 14.72 21.35
N ALA A 567 2.30 14.74 21.42
CA ALA A 567 3.16 13.60 21.11
C ALA A 567 3.33 12.68 22.35
N ASP A 568 2.24 12.45 23.08
CA ASP A 568 2.17 11.63 24.28
C ASP A 568 1.10 10.52 24.15
N VAL A 569 0.91 9.76 25.23
CA VAL A 569 -0.03 8.64 25.28
C VAL A 569 -1.49 9.07 25.18
N ASP A 570 -1.84 10.26 25.70
CA ASP A 570 -3.22 10.76 25.71
C ASP A 570 -3.58 11.34 24.33
N GLY A 571 -2.66 12.08 23.71
CA GLY A 571 -2.79 12.55 22.34
C GLY A 571 -2.90 11.41 21.33
N ALA A 572 -2.08 10.35 21.48
CA ALA A 572 -2.22 9.14 20.67
C ALA A 572 -3.59 8.46 20.83
N HIS A 573 -4.15 8.45 22.05
CA HIS A 573 -5.47 7.90 22.31
C HIS A 573 -6.59 8.77 21.69
N ILE A 574 -6.55 10.10 21.85
CA ILE A 574 -7.53 11.01 21.23
C ILE A 574 -7.48 10.91 19.71
N ARG A 575 -6.29 10.87 19.13
CA ARG A 575 -6.09 10.64 17.69
C ARG A 575 -6.76 9.34 17.25
N THR A 576 -6.57 8.24 17.99
CA THR A 576 -7.19 6.95 17.69
C THR A 576 -8.73 7.03 17.74
N LEU A 577 -9.30 7.72 18.73
CA LEU A 577 -10.75 7.92 18.85
C LEU A 577 -11.32 8.75 17.69
N LEU A 578 -10.64 9.83 17.28
CA LEU A 578 -11.02 10.66 16.14
C LEU A 578 -10.96 9.88 14.83
N LEU A 579 -9.88 9.13 14.59
CA LEU A 579 -9.75 8.29 13.41
C LEU A 579 -10.85 7.24 13.36
N THR A 580 -11.18 6.62 14.49
CA THR A 580 -12.32 5.69 14.60
C THR A 580 -13.64 6.39 14.26
N PHE A 581 -13.86 7.61 14.75
CA PHE A 581 -15.04 8.39 14.43
C PHE A 581 -15.17 8.68 12.93
N PHE A 582 -14.13 9.23 12.30
CA PHE A 582 -14.15 9.53 10.87
C PHE A 582 -14.31 8.27 10.03
N TYR A 583 -13.58 7.21 10.34
CA TYR A 583 -13.67 5.93 9.63
C TYR A 583 -15.07 5.32 9.70
N ARG A 584 -15.73 5.38 10.88
CA ARG A 584 -17.05 4.75 11.07
C ARG A 584 -18.23 5.59 10.60
N GLN A 585 -18.19 6.90 10.83
CA GLN A 585 -19.35 7.77 10.63
C GLN A 585 -19.26 8.64 9.37
N MET A 586 -18.05 8.88 8.87
CA MET A 586 -17.78 9.76 7.72
C MET A 586 -16.69 9.17 6.79
N PRO A 587 -16.82 7.90 6.33
CA PRO A 587 -15.78 7.23 5.57
C PRO A 587 -15.38 7.97 4.29
N GLU A 588 -16.34 8.63 3.62
CA GLU A 588 -16.07 9.42 2.41
C GLU A 588 -15.08 10.56 2.65
N LEU A 589 -14.98 11.12 3.87
CA LEU A 589 -13.98 12.14 4.18
C LEU A 589 -12.57 11.57 4.19
N VAL A 590 -12.43 10.33 4.65
CA VAL A 590 -11.14 9.61 4.65
C VAL A 590 -10.79 9.16 3.23
N GLU A 591 -11.75 8.61 2.49
CA GLU A 591 -11.57 8.13 1.11
C GLU A 591 -11.20 9.27 0.15
N ARG A 592 -11.84 10.43 0.27
CA ARG A 592 -11.46 11.63 -0.49
C ARG A 592 -10.19 12.31 0.05
N GLY A 593 -9.68 11.82 1.17
CA GLY A 593 -8.44 12.25 1.81
C GLY A 593 -8.49 13.70 2.30
N HIS A 594 -9.58 14.07 2.97
CA HIS A 594 -9.76 15.34 3.67
C HIS A 594 -9.18 15.32 5.10
N ILE A 595 -8.84 14.14 5.63
CA ILE A 595 -8.32 13.98 7.00
C ILE A 595 -6.78 13.94 6.98
N TYR A 596 -6.18 14.78 7.82
CA TYR A 596 -4.74 14.93 7.98
C TYR A 596 -4.34 14.85 9.45
N ILE A 597 -3.11 14.45 9.73
CA ILE A 597 -2.50 14.47 11.06
C ILE A 597 -1.29 15.41 10.99
N ALA A 598 -1.24 16.39 11.90
CA ALA A 598 -0.11 17.29 12.00
C ALA A 598 1.16 16.55 12.47
N GLN A 599 2.33 16.94 11.98
CA GLN A 599 3.63 16.41 12.40
C GLN A 599 4.46 17.52 13.04
N PRO A 600 4.22 17.86 14.33
CA PRO A 600 5.06 18.80 15.05
C PRO A 600 6.48 18.24 15.22
N PRO A 601 7.51 19.09 15.29
CA PRO A 601 8.90 18.65 15.44
C PRO A 601 9.13 18.00 16.80
N LEU A 602 9.94 16.93 16.82
CA LEU A 602 10.30 16.24 18.06
C LEU A 602 11.47 16.92 18.78
N TYR A 603 12.41 17.48 18.00
CA TYR A 603 13.61 18.13 18.53
C TYR A 603 13.76 19.56 18.02
N LYS A 604 14.26 20.41 18.89
CA LYS A 604 14.90 21.67 18.55
C LYS A 604 16.39 21.54 18.85
N VAL A 605 17.22 21.64 17.81
CA VAL A 605 18.68 21.53 17.92
C VAL A 605 19.34 22.86 17.63
N LYS A 606 20.44 23.14 18.32
CA LYS A 606 21.24 24.34 18.12
C LYS A 606 22.72 24.01 18.15
N ALA A 607 23.41 24.32 17.05
CA ALA A 607 24.85 24.22 16.91
C ALA A 607 25.42 25.59 16.52
N GLY A 608 26.13 26.24 17.46
CA GLY A 608 26.63 27.59 17.26
C GLY A 608 25.51 28.61 17.05
N ARG A 609 25.42 29.18 15.84
CA ARG A 609 24.37 30.14 15.44
C ARG A 609 23.21 29.51 14.68
N GLU A 610 23.38 28.27 14.21
CA GLU A 610 22.34 27.55 13.48
C GLU A 610 21.36 26.92 14.48
N GLU A 611 20.07 27.10 14.24
CA GLU A 611 18.97 26.54 15.02
C GLU A 611 17.99 25.87 14.05
N LEU A 612 17.64 24.60 14.32
CA LEU A 612 16.80 23.79 13.44
C LEU A 612 15.77 22.99 14.25
N TYR A 613 14.64 22.72 13.61
CA TYR A 613 13.60 21.83 14.09
C TYR A 613 13.67 20.51 13.32
N LEU A 614 13.69 19.39 14.03
CA LEU A 614 13.84 18.05 13.45
C LEU A 614 12.63 17.18 13.80
N GLN A 615 12.13 16.39 12.84
CA GLN A 615 10.90 15.61 13.01
C GLN A 615 11.16 14.30 13.76
N GLY A 616 12.32 13.69 13.61
CA GLY A 616 12.62 12.42 14.25
C GLY A 616 14.11 12.12 14.48
N PRO A 617 14.40 10.91 14.99
CA PRO A 617 15.77 10.47 15.28
C PRO A 617 16.69 10.44 14.05
N THR A 618 16.19 10.01 12.88
CA THR A 618 17.01 9.97 11.65
C THR A 618 17.50 11.36 11.22
N ASP A 619 16.65 12.38 11.35
CA ASP A 619 17.03 13.76 11.06
C ASP A 619 18.08 14.27 12.06
N LEU A 620 17.98 13.84 13.32
CA LEU A 620 18.96 14.13 14.36
C LEU A 620 20.31 13.48 14.02
N ASP A 621 20.32 12.22 13.61
CA ASP A 621 21.55 11.52 13.22
C ASP A 621 22.23 12.20 12.02
N ASN A 622 21.45 12.57 11.00
CA ASN A 622 21.95 13.31 9.84
C ASN A 622 22.50 14.69 10.21
N PHE A 623 21.81 15.41 11.10
CA PHE A 623 22.27 16.70 11.63
C PHE A 623 23.58 16.54 12.41
N LEU A 624 23.64 15.54 13.31
CA LEU A 624 24.83 15.26 14.12
C LEU A 624 26.01 14.87 13.24
N LEU A 625 25.80 14.05 12.20
CA LEU A 625 26.85 13.71 11.24
C LEU A 625 27.39 14.95 10.52
N ARG A 626 26.50 15.85 10.07
CA ARG A 626 26.91 17.12 9.45
C ARG A 626 27.77 17.96 10.41
N VAL A 627 27.35 18.08 11.66
CA VAL A 627 28.08 18.83 12.71
C VAL A 627 29.39 18.12 13.08
N ALA A 628 29.44 16.80 13.02
CA ALA A 628 30.61 15.97 13.31
C ALA A 628 31.73 16.19 12.29
N LEU A 629 31.38 16.39 11.03
CA LEU A 629 32.33 16.58 9.93
C LEU A 629 32.90 18.00 9.83
N VAL A 630 32.26 19.00 10.46
CA VAL A 630 32.79 20.38 10.48
C VAL A 630 34.13 20.42 11.22
N ASN A 631 35.17 20.90 10.53
CA ASN A 631 36.54 20.98 11.03
C ASN A 631 37.09 19.65 11.53
N ALA A 632 36.65 18.54 10.92
CA ALA A 632 37.15 17.20 11.19
C ALA A 632 38.28 16.82 10.22
N THR A 633 39.22 16.02 10.71
CA THR A 633 40.27 15.42 9.88
C THR A 633 40.56 14.01 10.37
N VAL A 634 40.57 13.04 9.47
CA VAL A 634 41.04 11.68 9.77
C VAL A 634 42.41 11.50 9.13
N HIS A 635 43.44 11.27 9.94
CA HIS A 635 44.78 10.96 9.47
C HIS A 635 44.94 9.44 9.35
N THR A 636 45.29 8.97 8.16
CA THR A 636 45.33 7.52 7.86
C THR A 636 46.44 6.76 8.59
N GLY A 637 47.49 7.43 9.07
CA GLY A 637 48.66 6.75 9.63
C GLY A 637 49.47 5.99 8.57
N GLY A 638 50.38 5.12 9.01
CA GLY A 638 51.28 4.38 8.10
C GLY A 638 52.30 5.27 7.36
N GLU A 639 52.91 4.73 6.30
CA GLU A 639 54.00 5.41 5.55
C GLU A 639 53.53 6.67 4.80
N ALA A 640 52.30 6.68 4.28
CA ALA A 640 51.76 7.78 3.48
C ALA A 640 51.03 8.86 4.32
N ASN A 641 50.59 8.53 5.55
CA ASN A 641 49.83 9.35 6.49
C ASN A 641 49.06 10.53 5.86
N THR A 642 48.00 10.20 5.13
CA THR A 642 47.21 11.15 4.35
C THR A 642 46.08 11.74 5.22
N PRO A 643 45.90 13.08 5.23
CA PRO A 643 44.76 13.70 5.88
C PRO A 643 43.51 13.60 5.00
N LEU A 644 42.44 13.00 5.54
CA LEU A 644 41.11 12.94 4.94
C LEU A 644 40.26 14.08 5.50
N THR A 645 39.86 15.01 4.63
CA THR A 645 39.10 16.22 4.99
C THR A 645 38.05 16.55 3.93
N GLY A 646 37.16 17.51 4.23
CA GLY A 646 36.19 18.05 3.29
C GLY A 646 35.34 16.97 2.61
N ASP A 647 35.11 17.12 1.30
CA ASP A 647 34.26 16.23 0.50
C ASP A 647 34.72 14.77 0.54
N THR A 648 36.03 14.53 0.67
CA THR A 648 36.56 13.16 0.76
C THR A 648 36.10 12.47 2.04
N LEU A 649 36.19 13.18 3.18
CA LEU A 649 35.72 12.65 4.45
C LEU A 649 34.19 12.50 4.46
N THR A 650 33.47 13.45 3.85
CA THR A 650 32.01 13.40 3.71
C THR A 650 31.55 12.17 2.94
N GLU A 651 32.17 11.85 1.80
CA GLU A 651 31.79 10.68 1.01
C GLU A 651 32.11 9.37 1.73
N LEU A 652 33.24 9.30 2.45
CA LEU A 652 33.59 8.15 3.29
C LEU A 652 32.60 7.98 4.45
N ALA A 653 32.23 9.08 5.12
CA ALA A 653 31.23 9.06 6.19
C ALA A 653 29.85 8.61 5.67
N ARG A 654 29.45 9.04 4.47
CA ARG A 654 28.22 8.59 3.82
C ARG A 654 28.24 7.09 3.52
N LYS A 655 29.34 6.57 2.95
CA LYS A 655 29.52 5.12 2.73
C LYS A 655 29.46 4.32 4.04
N HIS A 656 30.08 4.86 5.10
CA HIS A 656 30.02 4.26 6.44
C HIS A 656 28.58 4.21 6.99
N GLN A 657 27.85 5.33 6.89
CA GLN A 657 26.46 5.45 7.32
C GLN A 657 25.58 4.40 6.62
N VAL A 658 25.71 4.26 5.30
CA VAL A 658 24.93 3.27 4.51
C VAL A 658 25.19 1.85 5.02
N ALA A 659 26.44 1.47 5.25
CA ALA A 659 26.77 0.16 5.79
C ALA A 659 26.21 -0.05 7.19
N GLN A 660 26.29 0.95 8.08
CA GLN A 660 25.70 0.88 9.42
C GLN A 660 24.18 0.74 9.39
N THR A 661 23.50 1.47 8.50
CA THR A 661 22.04 1.34 8.33
C THR A 661 21.66 -0.06 7.88
N VAL A 662 22.39 -0.65 6.93
CA VAL A 662 22.17 -2.04 6.48
C VAL A 662 22.40 -3.02 7.66
N ILE A 663 23.50 -2.89 8.39
CA ILE A 663 23.81 -3.76 9.54
C ILE A 663 22.75 -3.62 10.64
N ALA A 664 22.32 -2.40 10.98
CA ALA A 664 21.31 -2.17 12.01
C ALA A 664 19.95 -2.74 11.61
N ARG A 665 19.54 -2.57 10.33
CA ARG A 665 18.29 -3.12 9.80
C ARG A 665 18.30 -4.65 9.82
N LEU A 666 19.31 -5.25 9.19
CA LEU A 666 19.42 -6.70 9.02
C LEU A 666 19.78 -7.42 10.32
N GLY A 667 20.47 -6.74 11.24
CA GLY A 667 20.91 -7.28 12.53
C GLY A 667 19.78 -7.74 13.47
N ASN A 668 18.54 -7.31 13.21
CA ASN A 668 17.37 -7.77 13.95
C ASN A 668 17.06 -9.26 13.73
N PHE A 669 17.45 -9.81 12.58
CA PHE A 669 17.13 -11.21 12.19
C PHE A 669 18.32 -11.97 11.59
N MET A 670 19.37 -11.29 11.12
CA MET A 670 20.64 -11.87 10.69
C MET A 670 21.72 -11.74 11.78
N ASP A 671 22.84 -12.45 11.62
CA ASP A 671 23.92 -12.38 12.60
C ASP A 671 24.71 -11.08 12.43
N VAL A 672 24.62 -10.17 13.42
CA VAL A 672 25.27 -8.85 13.38
C VAL A 672 26.77 -8.95 13.17
N SER A 673 27.42 -9.92 13.82
CA SER A 673 28.87 -10.12 13.70
C SER A 673 29.26 -10.60 12.31
N ALA A 674 28.44 -11.45 11.68
CA ALA A 674 28.64 -11.86 10.30
C ALA A 674 28.51 -10.70 9.29
N LEU A 675 27.48 -9.86 9.45
CA LEU A 675 27.31 -8.66 8.61
C LEU A 675 28.48 -7.69 8.75
N ARG A 676 28.98 -7.52 9.98
CA ARG A 676 30.20 -6.74 10.25
C ARG A 676 31.42 -7.36 9.61
N ALA A 677 31.61 -8.68 9.70
CA ALA A 677 32.72 -9.37 9.05
C ALA A 677 32.72 -9.18 7.53
N ILE A 678 31.54 -9.16 6.89
CA ILE A 678 31.41 -8.82 5.46
C ILE A 678 31.89 -7.38 5.22
N ALA A 679 31.38 -6.42 5.99
CA ALA A 679 31.77 -5.00 5.90
C ALA A 679 33.26 -4.74 6.21
N ASP A 680 33.91 -5.63 6.96
CA ASP A 680 35.34 -5.56 7.31
C ASP A 680 36.25 -6.27 6.29
N GLY A 681 35.70 -7.04 5.33
CA GLY A 681 36.51 -7.65 4.27
C GLY A 681 36.24 -9.11 3.90
N VAL A 682 35.31 -9.80 4.56
CA VAL A 682 34.96 -11.18 4.21
C VAL A 682 34.10 -11.20 2.95
N ALA A 683 34.68 -11.65 1.84
CA ALA A 683 33.95 -11.89 0.60
C ALA A 683 33.30 -13.27 0.62
N LEU A 684 32.02 -13.32 0.29
CA LEU A 684 31.22 -14.52 0.15
C LEU A 684 30.90 -14.77 -1.32
N ASN A 685 30.89 -16.06 -1.69
CA ASN A 685 30.35 -16.58 -2.94
C ASN A 685 29.50 -17.82 -2.61
N LEU A 686 28.23 -17.81 -3.01
CA LEU A 686 27.28 -18.89 -2.75
C LEU A 686 26.69 -19.45 -4.06
N ASP A 687 27.43 -19.37 -5.16
CA ASP A 687 26.98 -19.87 -6.48
C ASP A 687 26.91 -21.40 -6.54
N THR A 688 27.82 -22.07 -5.83
CA THR A 688 27.82 -23.52 -5.67
C THR A 688 28.00 -23.90 -4.20
N VAL A 689 27.72 -25.16 -3.86
CA VAL A 689 27.98 -25.68 -2.51
C VAL A 689 29.47 -25.60 -2.17
N ALA A 690 30.35 -25.85 -3.14
CA ALA A 690 31.79 -25.73 -2.95
C ALA A 690 32.21 -24.28 -2.64
N ASP A 691 31.63 -23.30 -3.34
CA ASP A 691 31.87 -21.88 -3.03
C ASP A 691 31.34 -21.49 -1.64
N ALA A 692 30.21 -22.07 -1.23
CA ALA A 692 29.63 -21.87 0.09
C ALA A 692 30.52 -22.42 1.21
N GLU A 693 31.14 -23.59 1.02
CA GLU A 693 32.11 -24.16 1.96
C GLU A 693 33.38 -23.29 2.09
N VAL A 694 33.88 -22.76 0.98
CA VAL A 694 35.01 -21.81 0.99
C VAL A 694 34.64 -20.54 1.75
N SER A 695 33.45 -20.01 1.50
CA SER A 695 32.90 -18.84 2.20
C SER A 695 32.71 -19.10 3.69
N ALA A 696 32.31 -20.32 4.07
CA ALA A 696 32.15 -20.73 5.47
C ALA A 696 33.48 -20.71 6.21
N ALA A 697 34.54 -21.26 5.62
CA ALA A 697 35.87 -21.23 6.21
C ALA A 697 36.38 -19.79 6.42
N ALA A 698 36.16 -18.91 5.44
CA ALA A 698 36.53 -17.49 5.54
C ALA A 698 35.76 -16.77 6.67
N MET A 699 34.45 -16.98 6.77
CA MET A 699 33.61 -16.39 7.80
C MET A 699 33.91 -16.96 9.21
N GLN A 700 34.18 -18.26 9.31
CA GLN A 700 34.52 -18.95 10.56
C GLN A 700 35.76 -18.35 11.23
N ALA A 701 36.74 -17.87 10.44
CA ALA A 701 37.94 -17.22 10.96
C ALA A 701 37.66 -15.90 11.71
N PHE A 702 36.56 -15.21 11.36
CA PHE A 702 36.13 -13.97 12.01
C PHE A 702 35.14 -14.21 13.14
N LEU A 703 34.47 -15.37 13.17
CA LEU A 703 33.44 -15.73 14.15
C LEU A 703 33.87 -16.96 14.97
N PRO A 704 34.90 -16.86 15.84
CA PRO A 704 35.44 -18.02 16.56
C PRO A 704 34.47 -18.65 17.56
N ASP A 705 33.42 -17.92 17.96
CA ASP A 705 32.38 -18.34 18.90
C ASP A 705 31.09 -18.82 18.22
N ALA A 706 31.08 -18.93 16.89
CA ALA A 706 30.00 -19.50 16.10
C ALA A 706 30.46 -20.75 15.34
N GLU A 707 29.51 -21.59 14.94
CA GLU A 707 29.71 -22.67 13.98
C GLU A 707 29.18 -22.20 12.62
N VAL A 708 30.04 -22.18 11.59
CA VAL A 708 29.70 -21.72 10.24
C VAL A 708 29.80 -22.87 9.25
N ALA A 709 28.72 -23.12 8.50
CA ALA A 709 28.65 -24.20 7.52
C ALA A 709 28.08 -23.72 6.18
N GLY A 710 28.70 -24.14 5.07
CA GLY A 710 28.12 -24.07 3.74
C GLY A 710 27.22 -25.27 3.54
N GLU A 711 25.94 -25.06 3.22
CA GLU A 711 24.95 -26.12 3.07
C GLU A 711 24.18 -25.94 1.76
N PHE A 712 23.55 -27.01 1.27
CA PHE A 712 22.56 -26.92 0.21
C PHE A 712 21.16 -26.90 0.82
N ASP A 713 20.43 -25.81 0.64
CA ASP A 713 19.04 -25.75 1.10
C ASP A 713 18.13 -26.45 0.08
N THR A 714 17.76 -27.68 0.42
CA THR A 714 16.81 -28.46 -0.38
C THR A 714 15.47 -27.75 -0.59
N ARG A 715 15.05 -26.81 0.26
CA ARG A 715 13.78 -26.10 0.08
C ARG A 715 13.85 -25.09 -1.06
N THR A 716 14.95 -24.39 -1.18
CA THR A 716 15.15 -23.33 -2.19
C THR A 716 15.93 -23.81 -3.41
N ASP A 717 16.56 -24.98 -3.34
CA ASP A 717 17.44 -25.52 -4.38
C ASP A 717 18.68 -24.61 -4.61
N LYS A 718 19.14 -23.95 -3.54
CA LYS A 718 20.22 -22.97 -3.55
C LYS A 718 21.24 -23.25 -2.45
N PRO A 719 22.53 -22.97 -2.66
CA PRO A 719 23.52 -22.95 -1.58
C PRO A 719 23.22 -21.84 -0.56
N ILE A 720 23.51 -22.13 0.71
CA ILE A 720 23.35 -21.20 1.83
C ILE A 720 24.58 -21.24 2.75
N LEU A 721 24.73 -20.20 3.57
CA LEU A 721 25.68 -20.15 4.67
C LEU A 721 24.94 -20.11 6.00
N ARG A 722 25.05 -21.16 6.81
CA ARG A 722 24.46 -21.23 8.15
C ARG A 722 25.47 -20.79 9.20
N ILE A 723 25.03 -19.96 10.14
CA ILE A 723 25.81 -19.46 11.27
C ILE A 723 25.05 -19.79 12.55
N SER A 724 25.59 -20.67 13.39
CA SER A 724 24.93 -21.18 14.59
C SER A 724 25.72 -20.79 15.85
N ARG A 725 25.02 -20.25 16.85
CA ARG A 725 25.58 -19.84 18.15
C ARG A 725 24.81 -20.46 19.30
N ARG A 726 25.51 -20.80 20.38
CA ARG A 726 24.89 -21.26 21.62
C ARG A 726 24.63 -20.07 22.56
N LEU A 727 23.37 -19.72 22.75
CA LEU A 727 22.92 -18.62 23.62
C LEU A 727 21.99 -19.17 24.70
N HIS A 728 22.38 -19.02 25.97
CA HIS A 728 21.58 -19.44 27.14
C HIS A 728 21.08 -20.90 27.06
N GLY A 729 21.90 -21.81 26.51
CA GLY A 729 21.56 -23.23 26.35
C GLY A 729 20.85 -23.59 25.04
N ASN A 730 20.31 -22.61 24.31
CA ASN A 730 19.66 -22.81 23.01
C ASN A 730 20.63 -22.52 21.85
N ILE A 731 20.43 -23.18 20.71
CA ILE A 731 21.16 -22.87 19.48
C ILE A 731 20.33 -21.86 18.69
N LYS A 732 20.87 -20.65 18.53
CA LYS A 732 20.33 -19.65 17.61
C LYS A 732 21.08 -19.78 16.28
N SER A 733 20.35 -20.00 15.19
CA SER A 733 20.93 -20.09 13.86
C SER A 733 20.46 -18.92 13.00
N SER A 734 21.39 -18.38 12.21
CA SER A 734 21.19 -17.36 11.20
C SER A 734 21.63 -17.92 9.84
N VAL A 735 21.02 -17.49 8.75
CA VAL A 735 21.31 -18.01 7.41
C VAL A 735 21.56 -16.84 6.46
N LEU A 736 22.69 -16.86 5.75
CA LEU A 736 22.94 -16.00 4.59
C LEU A 736 22.59 -16.79 3.33
N THR A 737 21.71 -16.25 2.50
CA THR A 737 21.24 -16.91 1.28
C THR A 737 22.07 -16.47 0.07
N GLN A 738 22.05 -17.29 -1.00
CA GLN A 738 22.61 -16.90 -2.29
C GLN A 738 21.99 -15.58 -2.81
N ASP A 739 20.67 -15.41 -2.64
CA ASP A 739 19.98 -14.19 -3.06
C ASP A 739 20.49 -12.94 -2.32
N PHE A 740 20.80 -13.05 -1.01
CA PHE A 740 21.41 -11.95 -0.26
C PHE A 740 22.79 -11.56 -0.83
N VAL A 741 23.63 -12.54 -1.17
CA VAL A 741 24.99 -12.29 -1.70
C VAL A 741 24.97 -11.61 -3.07
N HIS A 742 23.93 -11.83 -3.86
CA HIS A 742 23.71 -11.11 -5.13
C HIS A 742 22.91 -9.81 -5.00
N GLY A 743 22.41 -9.51 -3.80
CA GLY A 743 21.57 -8.37 -3.51
C GLY A 743 22.34 -7.07 -3.27
N ALA A 744 21.63 -5.95 -3.35
CA ALA A 744 22.19 -4.61 -3.14
C ALA A 744 22.76 -4.39 -1.73
N ASP A 745 22.16 -5.01 -0.71
CA ASP A 745 22.61 -4.91 0.68
C ASP A 745 24.00 -5.50 0.87
N TYR A 746 24.24 -6.71 0.34
CA TYR A 746 25.58 -7.29 0.33
C TYR A 746 26.54 -6.43 -0.50
N GLY A 747 26.09 -5.90 -1.64
CA GLY A 747 26.86 -4.95 -2.45
C GLY A 747 27.33 -3.72 -1.66
N ALA A 748 26.46 -3.14 -0.83
CA ALA A 748 26.79 -2.00 0.04
C ALA A 748 27.84 -2.37 1.11
N LEU A 749 27.71 -3.55 1.74
CA LEU A 749 28.70 -4.06 2.70
C LEU A 749 30.04 -4.37 2.03
N ALA A 750 30.03 -4.99 0.85
CA ALA A 750 31.22 -5.31 0.08
C ALA A 750 31.93 -4.04 -0.43
N GLU A 751 31.19 -3.00 -0.79
CA GLU A 751 31.75 -1.69 -1.18
C GLU A 751 32.38 -0.97 0.02
N ALA A 752 31.74 -1.04 1.19
CA ALA A 752 32.32 -0.53 2.44
C ALA A 752 33.64 -1.27 2.76
N ALA A 753 33.64 -2.60 2.64
CA ALA A 753 34.84 -3.42 2.82
C ALA A 753 35.97 -3.02 1.89
N LYS A 754 35.70 -2.86 0.58
CA LYS A 754 36.69 -2.38 -0.39
C LYS A 754 37.21 -0.98 -0.06
N THR A 755 36.33 -0.11 0.43
CA THR A 755 36.65 1.29 0.74
C THR A 755 37.51 1.43 2.00
N PHE A 756 37.19 0.69 3.06
CA PHE A 756 37.82 0.88 4.39
C PHE A 756 38.96 -0.10 4.68
N LYS A 757 39.04 -1.23 3.97
CA LYS A 757 40.11 -2.21 4.17
C LYS A 757 41.48 -1.58 3.88
N GLY A 758 42.31 -1.51 4.92
CA GLY A 758 43.65 -0.92 4.83
C GLY A 758 43.67 0.61 4.70
N LEU A 759 42.53 1.29 4.85
CA LEU A 759 42.46 2.75 4.80
C LEU A 759 43.22 3.40 5.96
N LEU A 760 43.13 2.79 7.14
CA LEU A 760 43.79 3.24 8.36
C LEU A 760 44.88 2.24 8.75
N GLY A 761 46.04 2.78 9.11
CA GLY A 761 47.21 2.02 9.54
C GLY A 761 47.68 2.43 10.93
N ALA A 762 48.83 1.89 11.34
CA ALA A 762 49.41 2.21 12.64
C ALA A 762 49.65 3.72 12.78
N GLY A 763 49.20 4.29 13.90
CA GLY A 763 49.30 5.73 14.17
C GLY A 763 48.16 6.58 13.59
N ALA A 764 47.12 5.95 13.04
CA ALA A 764 45.89 6.63 12.65
C ALA A 764 45.27 7.43 13.81
N ARG A 765 44.79 8.63 13.49
CA ARG A 765 44.15 9.53 14.47
C ARG A 765 43.07 10.35 13.81
N VAL A 766 42.05 10.69 14.58
CA VAL A 766 40.99 11.61 14.20
C VAL A 766 41.14 12.89 14.99
N THR A 767 40.89 14.03 14.35
CA THR A 767 40.92 15.36 14.98
C THR A 767 39.67 16.14 14.64
N ARG A 768 39.25 17.02 15.55
CA ARG A 768 38.12 17.95 15.33
C ARG A 768 38.34 19.27 16.05
N GLY A 769 38.04 20.38 15.36
CA GLY A 769 38.14 21.74 15.90
C GLY A 769 39.37 22.51 15.42
N GLU A 770 39.45 23.79 15.79
CA GLU A 770 40.52 24.72 15.37
C GLU A 770 41.28 25.28 16.58
N GLY A 771 42.57 25.55 16.39
CA GLY A 771 43.44 26.19 17.38
C GLY A 771 43.48 25.45 18.71
N GLU A 772 43.37 26.18 19.83
CA GLU A 772 43.41 25.61 21.19
C GLU A 772 42.20 24.71 21.53
N ARG A 773 41.15 24.70 20.70
CA ARG A 773 39.96 23.85 20.88
C ARG A 773 40.02 22.56 20.07
N GLN A 774 41.10 22.35 19.30
CA GLN A 774 41.29 21.11 18.57
C GLN A 774 41.50 19.95 19.54
N LYS A 775 40.70 18.90 19.37
CA LYS A 775 40.87 17.63 20.08
C LYS A 775 41.32 16.56 19.11
N GLU A 776 42.01 15.55 19.63
CA GLU A 776 42.44 14.38 18.86
C GLU A 776 42.22 13.08 19.62
N GLN A 777 42.02 11.99 18.88
CA GLN A 777 42.00 10.63 19.41
C GLN A 777 42.70 9.66 18.44
N LYS A 778 43.46 8.71 18.99
CA LYS A 778 43.98 7.58 18.22
C LYS A 778 42.85 6.60 17.92
N VAL A 779 42.82 6.08 16.71
CA VAL A 779 41.77 5.17 16.23
C VAL A 779 42.39 3.99 15.50
N ALA A 780 41.78 2.82 15.62
CA ALA A 780 42.21 1.61 14.93
C ALA A 780 41.55 1.47 13.56
N ASP A 781 40.30 1.93 13.42
CA ASP A 781 39.51 1.83 12.20
C ASP A 781 38.64 3.09 11.97
N PHE A 782 37.96 3.13 10.82
CA PHE A 782 37.19 4.31 10.42
C PHE A 782 35.89 4.45 11.21
N ARG A 783 35.37 3.35 11.75
CA ARG A 783 34.18 3.33 12.60
C ARG A 783 34.46 4.05 13.92
N GLU A 784 35.56 3.70 14.59
CA GLU A 784 35.99 4.37 15.82
C GLU A 784 36.19 5.88 15.59
N ALA A 785 36.71 6.26 14.43
CA ALA A 785 36.82 7.66 14.04
C ALA A 785 35.45 8.36 13.95
N MET A 786 34.46 7.71 13.31
CA MET A 786 33.11 8.27 13.20
C MET A 786 32.39 8.33 14.54
N ASP A 787 32.45 7.28 15.35
CA ASP A 787 31.85 7.24 16.68
C ASP A 787 32.37 8.38 17.57
N TRP A 788 33.69 8.64 17.51
CA TRP A 788 34.29 9.75 18.23
C TRP A 788 33.84 11.12 17.71
N LEU A 789 33.81 11.31 16.38
CA LEU A 789 33.36 12.59 15.79
C LEU A 789 31.90 12.88 16.14
N ILE A 790 31.02 11.89 16.08
CA ILE A 790 29.60 12.01 16.46
C ILE A 790 29.49 12.37 17.95
N THR A 791 30.23 11.69 18.82
CA THR A 791 30.26 12.02 20.26
C THR A 791 30.70 13.47 20.52
N GLN A 792 31.70 13.97 19.79
CA GLN A 792 32.11 15.38 19.89
C GLN A 792 31.04 16.34 19.34
N ALA A 793 30.26 15.93 18.34
CA ALA A 793 29.16 16.72 17.79
C ALA A 793 28.00 16.86 18.77
N GLU A 794 27.62 15.75 19.43
CA GLU A 794 26.59 15.75 20.48
C GLU A 794 26.94 16.71 21.61
N GLY A 795 28.17 16.65 22.13
CA GLY A 795 28.62 17.56 23.18
C GLY A 795 28.69 19.04 22.76
N ALA A 796 28.75 19.32 21.46
CA ALA A 796 28.75 20.68 20.91
C ALA A 796 27.34 21.20 20.54
N THR A 797 26.31 20.35 20.66
CA THR A 797 24.95 20.64 20.22
C THR A 797 24.02 20.76 21.43
N SER A 798 23.27 21.85 21.52
CA SER A 798 22.16 21.95 22.46
C SER A 798 20.92 21.29 21.86
N ARG A 799 20.24 20.43 22.64
CA ARG A 799 19.04 19.71 22.21
C ARG A 799 17.92 19.93 23.21
N GLN A 800 16.80 20.45 22.72
CA GLN A 800 15.52 20.47 23.42
C GLN A 800 14.58 19.48 22.74
N ARG A 801 13.88 18.65 23.52
CA ARG A 801 12.85 17.74 23.03
C ARG A 801 11.48 18.28 23.47
N TYR A 802 10.55 18.39 22.54
CA TYR A 802 9.18 18.79 22.83
C TYR A 802 8.37 17.59 23.31
N LYS A 803 7.57 17.76 24.37
CA LYS A 803 6.67 16.71 24.88
C LYS A 803 5.20 16.99 24.57
N GLY A 804 4.82 18.25 24.48
CA GLY A 804 3.47 18.68 24.13
C GLY A 804 3.44 19.99 23.36
N LEU A 805 2.36 20.21 22.61
CA LEU A 805 2.16 21.40 21.79
C LEU A 805 2.11 22.69 22.63
N GLY A 806 1.68 22.59 23.89
CA GLY A 806 1.64 23.70 24.84
C GLY A 806 3.02 24.22 25.27
N GLU A 807 4.10 23.48 25.02
CA GLU A 807 5.48 23.93 25.28
C GLU A 807 6.02 24.85 24.18
N MET A 808 5.32 24.93 23.04
CA MET A 808 5.69 25.78 21.91
C MET A 808 4.98 27.13 22.03
N ASN A 809 5.73 28.21 21.84
CA ASN A 809 5.13 29.53 21.70
C ASN A 809 4.34 29.62 20.38
N PRO A 810 3.32 30.49 20.28
CA PRO A 810 2.47 30.60 19.08
C PRO A 810 3.24 30.76 17.75
N GLU A 811 4.33 31.55 17.76
CA GLU A 811 5.21 31.73 16.59
C GLU A 811 5.91 30.43 16.19
N GLN A 812 6.44 29.68 17.17
CA GLN A 812 7.08 28.39 16.91
C GLN A 812 6.09 27.37 16.36
N LEU A 813 4.87 27.36 16.89
CA LEU A 813 3.81 26.46 16.42
C LEU A 813 3.42 26.78 14.97
N TRP A 814 3.36 28.08 14.62
CA TRP A 814 3.13 28.53 13.25
C TRP A 814 4.25 28.06 12.31
N GLU A 815 5.49 28.46 12.59
CA GLU A 815 6.68 28.24 11.75
C GLU A 815 7.02 26.76 11.54
N THR A 816 6.54 25.87 12.40
CA THR A 816 6.88 24.44 12.34
C THR A 816 5.73 23.56 11.88
N THR A 817 4.50 23.87 12.30
CA THR A 817 3.39 22.91 12.25
C THR A 817 2.17 23.45 11.50
N MET A 818 1.94 24.76 11.48
CA MET A 818 0.72 25.34 10.91
C MET A 818 0.91 26.07 9.58
N ASP A 819 2.11 26.58 9.29
CA ASP A 819 2.41 27.30 8.05
C ASP A 819 2.41 26.34 6.83
N PRO A 820 1.51 26.53 5.85
CA PRO A 820 1.44 25.69 4.65
C PRO A 820 2.74 25.61 3.83
N ALA A 821 3.64 26.58 3.94
CA ALA A 821 4.88 26.61 3.18
C ALA A 821 5.94 25.63 3.69
N VAL A 822 5.88 25.23 4.97
CA VAL A 822 6.95 24.46 5.65
C VAL A 822 6.44 23.25 6.41
N ARG A 823 5.17 23.22 6.80
CA ARG A 823 4.61 22.12 7.59
C ARG A 823 4.62 20.80 6.81
N THR A 824 4.67 19.71 7.56
CA THR A 824 4.43 18.35 7.05
C THR A 824 3.13 17.82 7.66
N LEU A 825 2.27 17.26 6.82
CA LEU A 825 1.01 16.63 7.23
C LEU A 825 0.98 15.19 6.75
N LEU A 826 0.57 14.27 7.61
CA LEU A 826 0.26 12.90 7.20
C LEU A 826 -1.19 12.86 6.72
N ARG A 827 -1.42 12.52 5.45
CA ARG A 827 -2.76 12.32 4.91
C ARG A 827 -3.25 10.92 5.29
N VAL A 828 -4.42 10.83 5.91
CA VAL A 828 -5.01 9.55 6.29
C VAL A 828 -5.67 8.92 5.07
N GLN A 829 -5.34 7.65 4.80
CA GLN A 829 -5.89 6.86 3.70
C GLN A 829 -6.34 5.49 4.21
N ILE A 830 -7.22 4.84 3.45
CA ILE A 830 -7.70 3.48 3.74
C ILE A 830 -7.18 2.56 2.63
N ASP A 831 -6.04 1.92 2.88
CA ASP A 831 -5.44 0.96 1.93
C ASP A 831 -6.17 -0.39 1.99
N ASP A 832 -6.48 -0.83 3.21
CA ASP A 832 -7.26 -2.02 3.46
C ASP A 832 -8.45 -1.79 4.39
N ALA A 833 -9.64 -1.63 3.81
CA ALA A 833 -10.87 -1.53 4.59
C ALA A 833 -11.14 -2.76 5.47
N ILE A 834 -10.72 -3.98 5.09
CA ILE A 834 -11.01 -5.20 5.88
C ILE A 834 -10.08 -5.28 7.09
N GLU A 835 -8.77 -5.15 6.88
CA GLU A 835 -7.84 -5.11 8.02
C GLU A 835 -8.05 -3.86 8.87
N ALA A 836 -8.32 -2.69 8.29
CA ALA A 836 -8.66 -1.50 9.06
C ALA A 836 -9.90 -1.75 9.93
N ASP A 837 -10.98 -2.32 9.38
CA ASP A 837 -12.18 -2.68 10.13
C ASP A 837 -11.86 -3.64 11.29
N LYS A 838 -11.10 -4.70 11.02
CA LYS A 838 -10.65 -5.66 12.03
C LYS A 838 -9.79 -5.02 13.12
N VAL A 839 -8.87 -4.13 12.75
CA VAL A 839 -8.00 -3.41 13.69
C VAL A 839 -8.83 -2.46 14.54
N PHE A 840 -9.74 -1.69 13.95
CA PHE A 840 -10.65 -0.82 14.71
C PHE A 840 -11.56 -1.63 15.64
N THR A 841 -12.16 -2.74 15.17
CA THR A 841 -12.99 -3.60 16.01
C THR A 841 -12.19 -4.28 17.13
N MET A 842 -10.97 -4.76 16.86
CA MET A 842 -10.10 -5.37 17.89
C MET A 842 -9.63 -4.35 18.93
N LEU A 843 -9.15 -3.18 18.50
CA LEU A 843 -8.60 -2.16 19.39
C LEU A 843 -9.71 -1.36 20.10
N MET A 844 -10.82 -1.07 19.43
CA MET A 844 -11.86 -0.18 19.93
C MET A 844 -13.16 -0.89 20.32
N GLY A 845 -13.35 -2.16 19.94
CA GLY A 845 -14.57 -2.94 20.24
C GLY A 845 -14.62 -3.51 21.66
N ASP A 846 -15.67 -4.27 21.93
CA ASP A 846 -16.02 -4.71 23.29
C ASP A 846 -15.18 -5.87 23.83
N GLU A 847 -14.64 -6.70 22.93
CA GLU A 847 -13.82 -7.86 23.28
C GLU A 847 -12.45 -7.46 23.83
N VAL A 848 -12.08 -8.01 25.00
CA VAL A 848 -10.84 -7.65 25.70
C VAL A 848 -9.67 -8.57 25.33
N GLU A 849 -9.92 -9.86 25.14
CA GLU A 849 -8.86 -10.85 24.89
C GLU A 849 -8.09 -10.60 23.59
N PRO A 850 -8.72 -10.38 22.42
CA PRO A 850 -7.98 -10.12 21.18
C PRO A 850 -7.11 -8.87 21.26
N ARG A 851 -7.58 -7.86 21.98
CA ARG A 851 -6.83 -6.64 22.22
C ARG A 851 -5.60 -6.89 23.09
N ARG A 852 -5.72 -7.73 24.13
CA ARG A 852 -4.60 -8.09 25.01
C ARG A 852 -3.52 -8.83 24.22
N GLU A 853 -3.90 -9.85 23.45
CA GLU A 853 -2.97 -10.62 22.60
C GLU A 853 -2.24 -9.72 21.59
N PHE A 854 -2.98 -8.79 20.97
CA PHE A 854 -2.38 -7.80 20.07
C PHE A 854 -1.32 -6.94 20.78
N ILE A 855 -1.62 -6.46 22.00
CA ILE A 855 -0.68 -5.67 22.79
C ILE A 855 0.55 -6.52 23.15
N GLU A 856 0.37 -7.75 23.64
CA GLU A 856 1.47 -8.64 24.03
C GLU A 856 2.40 -8.96 22.86
N THR A 857 1.83 -9.25 21.68
CA THR A 857 2.59 -9.59 20.47
C THR A 857 3.37 -8.40 19.92
N ASN A 858 2.85 -7.19 20.06
CA ASN A 858 3.44 -5.98 19.48
C ASN A 858 4.20 -5.11 20.48
N ALA A 859 4.15 -5.41 21.78
CA ALA A 859 4.77 -4.60 22.83
C ALA A 859 6.27 -4.37 22.60
N LEU A 860 7.01 -5.41 22.18
CA LEU A 860 8.45 -5.32 21.92
C LEU A 860 8.80 -4.54 20.64
N ARG A 861 7.83 -4.34 19.73
CA ARG A 861 7.99 -3.57 18.50
C ARG A 861 7.67 -2.08 18.69
N ALA A 862 7.08 -1.70 19.83
CA ALA A 862 6.68 -0.33 20.10
C ALA A 862 7.89 0.52 20.50
N GLY A 863 8.49 1.21 19.52
CA GLY A 863 9.74 1.97 19.69
C GLY A 863 9.64 3.31 20.43
N ASN A 864 8.48 3.69 20.99
CA ASN A 864 8.24 5.01 21.59
C ASN A 864 7.25 4.98 22.77
N ILE A 865 7.21 3.88 23.55
CA ILE A 865 6.43 3.87 24.80
C ILE A 865 7.30 4.50 25.89
N ASP A 866 7.04 5.78 26.20
CA ASP A 866 7.68 6.56 27.27
C ASP A 866 9.19 6.30 27.46
N ILE A 867 10.01 7.00 26.67
CA ILE A 867 11.42 7.29 26.99
C ILE A 867 11.57 8.80 27.19
#